data_AF-A0ABD0XYL8-F1
#
_entry.id   AF-A0ABD0XYL8-F1
#
_cell.length_a   1.000
_cell.length_b   1.000
_cell.length_c   1.000
_cell.angle_alpha   90.00
_cell.angle_beta   90.00
_cell.angle_gamma   90.00
#
_symmetry.space_group_name_H-M   'P 1'
#
loop_
_entity.id
_entity.type
_entity.pdbx_description
1 polymer ?
#
loop_
_entity_poly.entity_id
_entity_poly.type
_entity_poly.pdbx_seq_one_letter_code
_entity_poly.pdbx_strand_id
1 'polypeptide(L)'
;MSDRFFSITGRKTYITSASYLDLIRAYTDLVSIMQKDLEELQPQLKKAALQTQAMLKVIEHETIEVEKTSERVREDEKVANAQAAAATALKTECENDLAIAIPILEDALTALNTLKPADITLVKAMKNPPDPVKMVMAAVCVMKDIKPEKIPDPNRPGEKIMDYWGPSKRLLGEMTFLQQLKDYDKDNIPASVMNTIRKVYLPNKDFKPSIVAKASSAAEGLCKWIIALDKYDIVVKEVAPKKAKLLTAEEEFAKTMAILEAKRAQLKILEDKLAKLNADLAAEQAKKQRLEDEVALCSSKLEKAKKIIGSLGGEKDRWYNAAEGLQQFYNCIPGDILVSCGIIAYLAPFTTAYRHELVNKWRDLCIKLKIPSSPVYTLATVLGSDIKIQTWSIYGLPRDAFSVDNAIILANSMRWSLLVDPQGQANKWIKSMEKENDLEVIKLSDDTYMKRMESCIEYGKPILLENIAEDLDPPLDPILLKEIFKQGNAEYISLGENVIEYNRKFRFYITTKLRNPHYLPEVFNKVTLINFALTMDGLADQLLGIVVAKERPDLEQKMQTLIVEGANNRKALKEVEDSILETLSSVKGNILEDETAVNILDSSKTLSKDIIQKQEAAKETQVIIEKCRLDYTPFSDHSSCLYYTITDLPNVDPMYQYSLVWFINIFINSIETASVSPDITKRIGYLKETFNYSLYLNVCRSLFNKDKTLYSFILCTTLMTSVNKLQKSELDFLMTGGIGLENPVPNPAPDWLSDKSWDELCRVEEFTDFKGNPHFGEVNYRLTCLKGSCLELVVVKRKINLD
;
A
#
# COMPACT_ATOMS: atom_id res chain seq x y z
N MET A 1 -4.69 13.41 -3.06
CA MET A 1 -5.90 14.26 -3.08
C MET A 1 -5.70 15.56 -2.31
N SER A 2 -5.03 15.57 -1.15
CA SER A 2 -4.78 16.78 -0.35
C SER A 2 -4.10 17.93 -1.11
N ASP A 3 -3.02 17.69 -1.87
CA ASP A 3 -2.36 18.78 -2.62
C ASP A 3 -3.21 19.33 -3.79
N ARG A 4 -3.98 18.46 -4.43
CA ARG A 4 -4.92 18.84 -5.50
C ARG A 4 -6.15 19.56 -4.94
N PHE A 5 -6.58 19.23 -3.73
CA PHE A 5 -7.64 19.92 -3.01
C PHE A 5 -7.16 21.27 -2.48
N PHE A 6 -5.94 21.36 -1.98
CA PHE A 6 -5.29 22.60 -1.54
C PHE A 6 -5.09 23.56 -2.72
N SER A 7 -4.64 23.08 -3.88
CA SER A 7 -4.47 23.92 -5.06
C SER A 7 -5.80 24.47 -5.63
N ILE A 8 -6.91 23.75 -5.43
CA ILE A 8 -8.25 24.16 -5.91
C ILE A 8 -8.99 25.03 -4.88
N THR A 9 -8.85 24.76 -3.58
CA THR A 9 -9.70 25.36 -2.54
C THR A 9 -8.94 26.27 -1.57
N GLY A 10 -7.61 26.27 -1.61
CA GLY A 10 -6.76 26.96 -0.63
C GLY A 10 -6.78 26.35 0.78
N ARG A 11 -7.49 25.23 0.99
CA ARG A 11 -7.63 24.56 2.30
C ARG A 11 -6.76 23.31 2.37
N LYS A 12 -5.90 23.22 3.39
CA LYS A 12 -5.12 22.00 3.66
C LYS A 12 -6.02 20.98 4.35
N THR A 13 -6.11 19.80 3.78
CA THR A 13 -6.72 18.63 4.43
C THR A 13 -5.62 17.74 4.99
N TYR A 14 -5.67 17.46 6.28
CA TYR A 14 -4.74 16.53 6.92
C TYR A 14 -5.33 15.13 6.85
N ILE A 15 -4.52 14.16 6.44
CA ILE A 15 -4.91 12.75 6.51
C ILE A 15 -4.64 12.31 7.96
N THR A 16 -5.69 12.11 8.73
CA THR A 16 -5.60 11.71 10.14
C THR A 16 -5.77 10.20 10.26
N SER A 17 -5.27 9.60 11.34
CA SER A 17 -5.48 8.19 11.69
C SER A 17 -6.97 7.81 11.66
N ALA A 18 -7.87 8.73 12.01
CA ALA A 18 -9.32 8.55 11.88
C ALA A 18 -9.80 8.32 10.44
N SER A 19 -9.30 9.09 9.46
CA SER A 19 -9.63 8.85 8.05
C SER A 19 -9.10 7.51 7.53
N TYR A 20 -8.02 7.01 8.13
CA TYR A 20 -7.46 5.69 7.82
C TYR A 20 -8.23 4.55 8.49
N LEU A 21 -8.84 4.76 9.67
CA LEU A 21 -9.76 3.78 10.27
C LEU A 21 -10.97 3.52 9.36
N ASP A 22 -11.49 4.56 8.70
CA ASP A 22 -12.57 4.43 7.71
C ASP A 22 -12.10 3.73 6.43
N LEU A 23 -10.86 3.96 6.00
CA LEU A 23 -10.23 3.23 4.90
C LEU A 23 -10.10 1.73 5.24
N ILE A 24 -9.66 1.38 6.45
CA ILE A 24 -9.60 -0.02 6.92
C ILE A 24 -10.99 -0.65 6.94
N ARG A 25 -12.04 0.08 7.36
CA ARG A 25 -13.44 -0.38 7.30
C ARG A 25 -13.87 -0.67 5.86
N ALA A 26 -13.63 0.27 4.93
CA ALA A 26 -13.95 0.07 3.53
C ALA A 26 -13.23 -1.15 2.91
N TYR A 27 -11.97 -1.40 3.30
CA TYR A 27 -11.25 -2.61 2.87
C TYR A 27 -11.80 -3.88 3.52
N THR A 28 -12.25 -3.84 4.77
CA THR A 28 -12.87 -5.01 5.41
C THR A 28 -14.18 -5.38 4.71
N ASP A 29 -14.97 -4.39 4.30
CA ASP A 29 -16.18 -4.59 3.53
C ASP A 29 -15.87 -5.12 2.11
N LEU A 30 -14.86 -4.57 1.43
CA LEU A 30 -14.42 -5.04 0.12
C LEU A 30 -13.98 -6.51 0.17
N VAL A 31 -13.23 -6.90 1.20
CA VAL A 31 -12.78 -8.30 1.38
C VAL A 31 -13.95 -9.23 1.66
N SER A 32 -14.96 -8.77 2.42
CA SER A 32 -16.18 -9.53 2.63
C SER A 32 -16.94 -9.78 1.31
N ILE A 33 -16.99 -8.78 0.43
CA ILE A 33 -17.60 -8.90 -0.90
C ILE A 33 -16.79 -9.88 -1.77
N MET A 34 -15.46 -9.71 -1.85
CA MET A 34 -14.60 -10.63 -2.63
C MET A 34 -14.67 -12.07 -2.12
N GLN A 35 -14.87 -12.27 -0.82
CA GLN A 35 -15.05 -13.60 -0.24
C GLN A 35 -16.37 -14.24 -0.68
N LYS A 36 -17.46 -13.47 -0.74
CA LYS A 36 -18.73 -13.92 -1.31
C LYS A 36 -18.61 -14.22 -2.82
N ASP A 37 -17.95 -13.35 -3.58
CA ASP A 37 -17.75 -13.55 -5.02
C ASP A 37 -16.97 -14.84 -5.29
N LEU A 38 -15.96 -15.15 -4.48
CA LEU A 38 -15.18 -16.38 -4.60
C LEU A 38 -16.00 -17.64 -4.24
N GLU A 39 -16.87 -17.55 -3.22
CA GLU A 39 -17.82 -18.61 -2.87
C GLU A 39 -18.85 -18.86 -3.98
N GLU A 40 -19.25 -17.84 -4.74
CA GLU A 40 -20.16 -17.96 -5.88
C GLU A 40 -19.47 -18.47 -7.17
N LEU A 41 -18.22 -18.06 -7.44
CA LEU A 41 -17.48 -18.43 -8.65
C LEU A 41 -16.94 -19.87 -8.62
N GLN A 42 -16.53 -20.37 -7.45
CA GLN A 42 -16.04 -21.77 -7.29
C GLN A 42 -17.00 -22.85 -7.84
N PRO A 43 -18.30 -22.85 -7.49
CA PRO A 43 -19.24 -23.84 -8.03
C PRO A 43 -19.52 -23.63 -9.53
N GLN A 44 -19.46 -22.40 -10.04
CA GLN A 44 -19.61 -22.13 -11.47
C GLN A 44 -18.44 -22.69 -12.28
N LEU A 45 -17.21 -22.53 -11.78
CA LEU A 45 -16.03 -23.13 -12.39
C LEU A 45 -16.10 -24.67 -12.41
N LYS A 46 -16.54 -25.29 -11.30
CA LYS A 46 -16.75 -26.76 -11.26
C LYS A 46 -17.79 -27.22 -12.28
N LYS A 47 -18.90 -26.50 -12.42
CA LYS A 47 -19.93 -26.81 -13.43
C LYS A 47 -19.39 -26.66 -14.85
N ALA A 48 -18.69 -25.58 -15.15
CA ALA A 48 -18.07 -25.34 -16.45
C ALA A 48 -17.04 -26.43 -16.79
N ALA A 49 -16.17 -26.79 -15.84
CA ALA A 49 -15.18 -27.85 -16.03
C ALA A 49 -15.82 -29.22 -16.35
N LEU A 50 -16.90 -29.57 -15.65
CA LEU A 50 -17.66 -30.80 -15.92
C LEU A 50 -18.32 -30.77 -17.31
N GLN A 51 -18.88 -29.63 -17.71
CA GLN A 51 -19.49 -29.44 -19.03
C GLN A 51 -18.46 -29.55 -20.15
N THR A 52 -17.29 -28.90 -20.04
CA THR A 52 -16.19 -29.02 -21.00
C THR A 52 -15.72 -30.46 -21.13
N GLN A 53 -15.61 -31.19 -20.01
CA GLN A 53 -15.16 -32.58 -20.00
C GLN A 53 -16.19 -33.55 -20.64
N ALA A 54 -17.49 -33.27 -20.47
CA ALA A 54 -18.54 -34.01 -21.15
C ALA A 54 -18.55 -33.74 -22.66
N MET A 55 -18.36 -32.50 -23.08
CA MET A 55 -18.37 -32.09 -24.48
C MET A 55 -17.16 -32.64 -25.26
N LEU A 56 -15.98 -32.71 -24.61
CA LEU A 56 -14.79 -33.38 -25.14
C LEU A 56 -15.05 -34.84 -25.51
N LYS A 57 -15.73 -35.59 -24.62
CA LYS A 57 -16.07 -37.01 -24.87
C LYS A 57 -17.02 -37.20 -26.05
N VAL A 58 -17.97 -36.27 -26.22
CA VAL A 58 -18.93 -36.32 -27.35
C VAL A 58 -18.21 -36.02 -28.66
N ILE A 59 -17.31 -35.03 -28.68
CA ILE A 59 -16.53 -34.68 -29.86
C ILE A 59 -15.58 -35.81 -30.26
N GLU A 60 -14.89 -36.45 -29.30
CA GLU A 60 -14.05 -37.63 -29.59
C GLU A 60 -14.83 -38.77 -30.25
N HIS A 61 -16.09 -38.98 -29.88
CA HIS A 61 -16.93 -39.99 -30.52
C HIS A 61 -17.35 -39.55 -31.93
N GLU A 62 -17.80 -38.31 -32.10
CA GLU A 62 -18.26 -37.80 -33.41
C GLU A 62 -17.09 -37.63 -34.41
N THR A 63 -15.89 -37.25 -34.00
CA THR A 63 -14.71 -37.19 -34.89
C THR A 63 -14.38 -38.55 -35.50
N ILE A 64 -14.46 -39.63 -34.72
CA ILE A 64 -14.24 -40.99 -35.21
C ILE A 64 -15.30 -41.39 -36.25
N GLU A 65 -16.55 -40.95 -36.07
CA GLU A 65 -17.65 -41.25 -37.00
C GLU A 65 -17.53 -40.45 -38.32
N VAL A 66 -17.09 -39.20 -38.23
CA VAL A 66 -16.80 -38.35 -39.41
C VAL A 66 -15.60 -38.88 -40.20
N GLU A 67 -14.50 -39.27 -39.54
CA GLU A 67 -13.33 -39.85 -40.22
C GLU A 67 -13.67 -41.14 -40.98
N LYS A 68 -14.38 -42.07 -40.35
CA LYS A 68 -14.83 -43.32 -41.01
C LYS A 68 -15.73 -43.05 -42.22
N THR A 69 -16.58 -42.04 -42.14
CA THR A 69 -17.48 -41.68 -43.25
C THR A 69 -16.74 -40.97 -44.37
N SER A 70 -15.77 -40.11 -44.04
CA SER A 70 -14.88 -39.42 -44.98
C SER A 70 -14.01 -40.38 -45.79
N GLU A 71 -13.42 -41.37 -45.14
CA GLU A 71 -12.59 -42.38 -45.82
C GLU A 71 -13.40 -43.19 -46.84
N ARG A 72 -14.64 -43.53 -46.49
CA ARG A 72 -15.57 -44.25 -47.39
C ARG A 72 -16.02 -43.40 -48.58
N VAL A 73 -16.29 -42.10 -48.37
CA VAL A 73 -16.65 -41.17 -49.47
C VAL A 73 -15.46 -40.97 -50.41
N ARG A 74 -14.23 -40.86 -49.88
CA ARG A 74 -13.01 -40.72 -50.69
C ARG A 74 -12.75 -41.92 -51.59
N GLU A 75 -13.06 -43.13 -51.12
CA GLU A 75 -12.91 -44.34 -51.95
C GLU A 75 -13.97 -44.41 -53.05
N ASP A 76 -15.23 -44.08 -52.74
CA ASP A 76 -16.32 -44.00 -53.72
C ASP A 76 -16.07 -42.91 -54.79
N GLU A 77 -15.45 -41.78 -54.41
CA GLU A 77 -15.07 -40.70 -55.34
C GLU A 77 -14.03 -41.13 -56.38
N LYS A 78 -13.06 -41.96 -56.01
CA LYS A 78 -12.06 -42.47 -56.97
C LYS A 78 -12.72 -43.37 -58.02
N VAL A 79 -13.67 -44.22 -57.60
CA VAL A 79 -14.39 -45.12 -58.49
C VAL A 79 -15.27 -44.33 -59.46
N ALA A 80 -16.00 -43.32 -58.97
CA ALA A 80 -16.82 -42.45 -59.81
C ALA A 80 -15.98 -41.65 -60.83
N ASN A 81 -14.82 -41.13 -60.43
CA ASN A 81 -13.92 -40.40 -61.34
C ASN A 81 -13.31 -41.31 -62.44
N ALA A 82 -12.99 -42.57 -62.11
CA ALA A 82 -12.52 -43.52 -63.11
C ALA A 82 -13.60 -43.86 -64.16
N GLN A 83 -14.86 -44.01 -63.72
CA GLN A 83 -16.01 -44.22 -64.62
C GLN A 83 -16.31 -42.98 -65.47
N ALA A 84 -16.18 -41.77 -64.92
CA ALA A 84 -16.35 -40.51 -65.65
C ALA A 84 -15.33 -40.36 -66.79
N ALA A 85 -14.07 -40.70 -66.53
CA ALA A 85 -13.00 -40.65 -67.54
C ALA A 85 -13.25 -41.65 -68.68
N ALA A 86 -13.71 -42.86 -68.37
CA ALA A 86 -14.03 -43.88 -69.36
C ALA A 86 -15.21 -43.49 -70.26
N ALA A 87 -16.29 -42.93 -69.69
CA ALA A 87 -17.46 -42.47 -70.46
C ALA A 87 -17.11 -41.29 -71.38
N THR A 88 -16.28 -40.35 -70.92
CA THR A 88 -15.87 -39.17 -71.69
C THR A 88 -14.97 -39.54 -72.87
N ALA A 89 -14.06 -40.51 -72.70
CA ALA A 89 -13.20 -41.00 -73.78
C ALA A 89 -14.03 -41.67 -74.90
N LEU A 90 -15.00 -42.52 -74.55
CA LEU A 90 -15.89 -43.19 -75.50
C LEU A 90 -16.79 -42.20 -76.26
N LYS A 91 -17.21 -41.11 -75.62
CA LYS A 91 -17.99 -40.03 -76.25
C LYS A 91 -17.20 -39.31 -77.32
N THR A 92 -15.97 -38.94 -77.01
CA THR A 92 -15.10 -38.20 -77.93
C THR A 92 -14.78 -39.04 -79.17
N GLU A 93 -14.64 -40.36 -79.03
CA GLU A 93 -14.38 -41.26 -80.14
C GLU A 93 -15.60 -41.40 -81.08
N CYS A 94 -16.82 -41.47 -80.53
CA CYS A 94 -18.05 -41.53 -81.32
C CYS A 94 -18.32 -40.25 -82.14
N GLU A 95 -18.01 -39.08 -81.57
CA GLU A 95 -18.22 -37.78 -82.21
C GLU A 95 -17.26 -37.57 -83.39
N ASN A 96 -16.01 -38.02 -83.26
CA ASN A 96 -15.02 -37.94 -84.35
C ASN A 96 -15.40 -38.78 -85.57
N ASP A 97 -15.91 -40.00 -85.37
CA ASP A 97 -16.31 -40.89 -86.48
C ASP A 97 -17.53 -40.35 -87.24
N LEU A 98 -18.48 -39.72 -86.53
CA LEU A 98 -19.67 -39.10 -87.13
C LEU A 98 -19.34 -37.84 -87.96
N ALA A 99 -18.32 -37.08 -87.55
CA ALA A 99 -17.93 -35.83 -88.20
C ALA A 99 -17.40 -36.02 -89.65
N ILE A 100 -17.03 -37.24 -90.04
CA ILE A 100 -16.50 -37.54 -91.39
C ILE A 100 -17.64 -37.68 -92.43
N ALA A 101 -18.80 -38.22 -92.03
CA ALA A 101 -19.87 -38.56 -92.98
C ALA A 101 -20.94 -37.47 -93.14
N ILE A 102 -21.21 -36.70 -92.08
CA ILE A 102 -22.25 -35.66 -92.08
C ILE A 102 -22.00 -34.56 -93.15
N PRO A 103 -20.77 -34.01 -93.31
CA PRO A 103 -20.54 -32.93 -94.28
C PRO A 103 -20.74 -33.38 -95.72
N ILE A 104 -20.40 -34.63 -96.03
CA ILE A 104 -20.51 -35.21 -97.38
C ILE A 104 -21.99 -35.42 -97.74
N LEU A 105 -22.81 -35.83 -96.77
CA LEU A 105 -24.25 -35.97 -96.96
C LEU A 105 -24.94 -34.61 -97.13
N GLU A 106 -24.57 -33.63 -96.31
CA GLU A 106 -25.11 -32.27 -96.41
C GLU A 106 -24.75 -31.61 -97.76
N ASP A 107 -23.51 -31.75 -98.23
CA ASP A 107 -23.08 -31.25 -99.55
C ASP A 107 -23.85 -31.88 -100.72
N ALA A 108 -24.29 -33.12 -100.56
CA ALA A 108 -25.11 -33.77 -101.58
C ALA A 108 -26.59 -33.34 -101.53
N LEU A 109 -27.13 -33.03 -100.35
CA LEU A 109 -28.48 -32.47 -100.18
C LEU A 109 -28.55 -31.01 -100.67
N THR A 110 -27.50 -30.22 -100.48
CA THR A 110 -27.41 -28.87 -101.06
C THR A 110 -27.36 -28.92 -102.59
N ALA A 111 -26.63 -29.87 -103.17
CA ALA A 111 -26.60 -30.10 -104.62
C ALA A 111 -27.96 -30.54 -105.21
N LEU A 112 -28.84 -31.17 -104.42
CA LEU A 112 -30.23 -31.46 -104.82
C LEU A 112 -31.14 -30.23 -104.74
N ASN A 113 -30.87 -29.30 -103.81
CA ASN A 113 -31.64 -28.07 -103.62
C ASN A 113 -31.43 -27.04 -104.74
N THR A 114 -30.35 -27.13 -105.51
CA THR A 114 -30.06 -26.23 -106.64
C THR A 114 -30.83 -26.58 -107.92
N LEU A 115 -31.50 -27.74 -107.97
CA LEU A 115 -32.28 -28.20 -109.11
C LEU A 115 -33.63 -27.47 -109.20
N LYS A 116 -33.89 -26.79 -110.32
CA LYS A 116 -35.20 -26.15 -110.56
C LYS A 116 -36.16 -27.11 -111.26
N PRO A 117 -37.49 -27.00 -111.05
CA PRO A 117 -38.48 -27.80 -111.77
C PRO A 117 -38.34 -27.74 -113.30
N ALA A 118 -37.86 -26.60 -113.82
CA ALA A 118 -37.56 -26.39 -115.23
C ALA A 118 -36.49 -27.37 -115.77
N ASP A 119 -35.45 -27.66 -114.98
CA ASP A 119 -34.35 -28.55 -115.37
C ASP A 119 -34.81 -30.03 -115.44
N ILE A 120 -35.76 -30.40 -114.58
CA ILE A 120 -36.39 -31.73 -114.57
C ILE A 120 -37.29 -31.91 -115.81
N THR A 121 -38.06 -30.88 -116.19
CA THR A 121 -38.82 -30.91 -117.44
C THR A 121 -37.93 -30.99 -118.68
N LEU A 122 -36.74 -30.39 -118.68
CA LEU A 122 -35.77 -30.52 -119.78
C LEU A 122 -35.29 -31.95 -119.95
N VAL A 123 -34.94 -32.65 -118.87
CA VAL A 123 -34.53 -34.06 -118.92
C VAL A 123 -35.68 -34.98 -119.36
N LYS A 124 -36.92 -34.69 -118.93
CA LYS A 124 -38.12 -35.45 -119.32
C LYS A 124 -38.49 -35.28 -120.82
N ALA A 125 -38.28 -34.09 -121.39
CA ALA A 125 -38.63 -33.78 -122.78
C ALA A 125 -37.72 -34.46 -123.82
N MET A 126 -36.61 -35.07 -123.40
CA MET A 126 -35.67 -35.75 -124.32
C MET A 126 -36.30 -37.03 -124.91
N LYS A 127 -36.48 -37.05 -126.24
CA LYS A 127 -36.93 -38.25 -126.96
C LYS A 127 -35.85 -39.36 -126.93
N ASN A 128 -34.58 -39.00 -127.14
CA ASN A 128 -33.40 -39.88 -127.00
C ASN A 128 -32.32 -39.20 -126.14
N PRO A 129 -32.22 -39.50 -124.83
CA PRO A 129 -31.22 -38.89 -123.96
C PRO A 129 -29.81 -39.49 -124.16
N PRO A 130 -28.74 -38.76 -123.79
CA PRO A 130 -27.37 -39.29 -123.73
C PRO A 130 -27.24 -40.43 -122.70
N ASP A 131 -26.36 -41.40 -122.98
CA ASP A 131 -26.19 -42.59 -122.12
C ASP A 131 -25.76 -42.30 -120.66
N PRO A 132 -24.94 -41.27 -120.35
CA PRO A 132 -24.67 -40.88 -118.96
C PRO A 132 -25.92 -40.49 -118.17
N VAL A 133 -26.91 -39.84 -118.81
CA VAL A 133 -28.17 -39.45 -118.16
C VAL A 133 -29.07 -40.66 -117.93
N LYS A 134 -29.11 -41.62 -118.87
CA LYS A 134 -29.82 -42.89 -118.67
C LYS A 134 -29.24 -43.69 -117.51
N MET A 135 -27.92 -43.73 -117.36
CA MET A 135 -27.25 -44.45 -116.27
C MET A 135 -27.54 -43.83 -114.90
N VAL A 136 -27.49 -42.50 -114.77
CA VAL A 136 -27.83 -41.82 -113.50
C VAL A 136 -29.29 -42.05 -113.14
N MET A 137 -30.20 -41.97 -114.10
CA MET A 137 -31.62 -42.23 -113.85
C MET A 137 -31.91 -43.70 -113.53
N ALA A 138 -31.17 -44.64 -114.14
CA ALA A 138 -31.24 -46.05 -113.77
C ALA A 138 -30.76 -46.28 -112.33
N ALA A 139 -29.66 -45.63 -111.91
CA ALA A 139 -29.16 -45.72 -110.55
C ALA A 139 -30.15 -45.11 -109.52
N VAL A 140 -30.83 -44.01 -109.86
CA VAL A 140 -31.92 -43.44 -109.04
C VAL A 140 -33.11 -44.39 -108.97
N CYS A 141 -33.49 -45.06 -110.07
CA CYS A 141 -34.54 -46.07 -110.05
C CYS A 141 -34.18 -47.28 -109.18
N VAL A 142 -32.91 -47.71 -109.18
CA VAL A 142 -32.42 -48.78 -108.31
C VAL A 142 -32.45 -48.35 -106.84
N MET A 143 -32.06 -47.11 -106.52
CA MET A 143 -32.20 -46.56 -105.15
C MET A 143 -33.65 -46.54 -104.66
N LYS A 144 -34.61 -46.37 -105.56
CA LYS A 144 -36.05 -46.37 -105.25
C LYS A 144 -36.73 -47.74 -105.45
N ASP A 145 -35.95 -48.79 -105.73
CA ASP A 145 -36.42 -50.16 -105.98
C ASP A 145 -37.48 -50.28 -107.10
N ILE A 146 -37.35 -49.47 -108.17
CA ILE A 146 -38.25 -49.45 -109.31
C ILE A 146 -37.78 -50.43 -110.39
N LYS A 147 -38.66 -51.36 -110.79
CA LYS A 147 -38.37 -52.40 -111.78
C LYS A 147 -38.27 -51.85 -113.21
N PRO A 148 -37.32 -52.35 -114.05
CA PRO A 148 -37.18 -51.92 -115.44
C PRO A 148 -38.31 -52.43 -116.35
N GLU A 149 -38.56 -51.73 -117.46
CA GLU A 149 -39.45 -52.19 -118.53
C GLU A 149 -38.66 -52.99 -119.58
N LYS A 150 -39.24 -54.08 -120.10
CA LYS A 150 -38.60 -54.96 -121.10
C LYS A 150 -39.01 -54.53 -122.50
N ILE A 151 -38.08 -53.94 -123.26
CA ILE A 151 -38.33 -53.43 -124.61
C ILE A 151 -37.50 -54.23 -125.63
N PRO A 152 -38.01 -54.53 -126.84
CA PRO A 152 -37.21 -55.12 -127.93
C PRO A 152 -36.11 -54.17 -128.41
N ASP A 153 -34.87 -54.67 -128.61
CA ASP A 153 -33.73 -53.86 -129.06
C ASP A 153 -33.87 -53.40 -130.54
N PRO A 154 -33.71 -52.10 -130.86
CA PRO A 154 -33.69 -51.60 -132.24
C PRO A 154 -32.51 -52.09 -133.10
N ASN A 155 -31.38 -52.49 -132.51
CA ASN A 155 -30.16 -52.84 -133.23
C ASN A 155 -29.91 -54.36 -133.34
N ARG A 156 -30.73 -55.20 -132.69
CA ARG A 156 -30.70 -56.67 -132.79
C ARG A 156 -32.11 -57.26 -132.64
N PRO A 157 -32.78 -57.68 -133.74
CA PRO A 157 -34.12 -58.24 -133.65
C PRO A 157 -34.09 -59.62 -132.98
N GLY A 158 -34.52 -59.69 -131.71
CA GLY A 158 -34.67 -60.93 -130.94
C GLY A 158 -34.26 -60.83 -129.45
N GLU A 159 -33.41 -59.87 -129.09
CA GLU A 159 -32.97 -59.66 -127.70
C GLU A 159 -33.81 -58.57 -127.00
N LYS A 160 -34.15 -58.79 -125.71
CA LYS A 160 -34.92 -57.84 -124.89
C LYS A 160 -33.97 -57.11 -123.93
N ILE A 161 -33.89 -55.79 -124.04
CA ILE A 161 -33.11 -54.95 -123.11
C ILE A 161 -33.99 -54.54 -121.93
N MET A 162 -33.39 -54.50 -120.73
CA MET A 162 -34.01 -53.88 -119.56
C MET A 162 -33.82 -52.38 -119.65
N ASP A 163 -34.84 -51.67 -120.14
CA ASP A 163 -34.81 -50.22 -120.23
C ASP A 163 -35.38 -49.60 -118.94
N TYR A 164 -34.53 -48.85 -118.25
CA TYR A 164 -34.92 -48.07 -117.08
C TYR A 164 -35.46 -46.69 -117.45
N TRP A 165 -35.37 -46.26 -118.72
CA TRP A 165 -35.77 -44.93 -119.13
C TRP A 165 -37.30 -44.71 -119.13
N GLY A 166 -38.08 -45.71 -119.54
CA GLY A 166 -39.54 -45.68 -119.44
C GLY A 166 -40.04 -45.44 -117.99
N PRO A 167 -39.62 -46.27 -117.01
CA PRO A 167 -39.87 -46.04 -115.59
C PRO A 167 -39.30 -44.72 -115.06
N SER A 168 -38.09 -44.33 -115.48
CA SER A 168 -37.46 -43.06 -115.09
C SER A 168 -38.29 -41.85 -115.53
N LYS A 169 -38.95 -41.89 -116.68
CA LYS A 169 -39.86 -40.83 -117.16
C LYS A 169 -41.12 -40.70 -116.30
N ARG A 170 -41.64 -41.82 -115.76
CA ARG A 170 -42.76 -41.78 -114.81
C ARG A 170 -42.32 -41.14 -113.51
N LEU A 171 -41.16 -41.54 -113.00
CA LEU A 171 -40.56 -40.99 -111.78
C LEU A 171 -40.27 -39.48 -111.88
N LEU A 172 -39.71 -39.01 -113.00
CA LEU A 172 -39.48 -37.58 -113.28
C LEU A 172 -40.78 -36.79 -113.50
N GLY A 173 -41.92 -37.45 -113.66
CA GLY A 173 -43.23 -36.84 -113.84
C GLY A 173 -43.97 -36.55 -112.54
N GLU A 174 -43.52 -37.10 -111.41
CA GLU A 174 -44.14 -36.88 -110.11
C GLU A 174 -43.76 -35.50 -109.54
N MET A 175 -44.76 -34.71 -109.14
CA MET A 175 -44.51 -33.38 -108.57
C MET A 175 -43.74 -33.43 -107.23
N THR A 176 -43.72 -34.59 -106.56
CA THR A 176 -43.06 -34.84 -105.27
C THR A 176 -41.66 -35.47 -105.39
N PHE A 177 -41.14 -35.69 -106.60
CA PHE A 177 -39.87 -36.42 -106.82
C PHE A 177 -38.67 -35.86 -106.04
N LEU A 178 -38.45 -34.53 -106.06
CA LEU A 178 -37.35 -33.89 -105.31
C LEU A 178 -37.52 -34.03 -103.79
N GLN A 179 -38.76 -33.98 -103.29
CA GLN A 179 -39.05 -34.10 -101.87
C GLN A 179 -38.83 -35.54 -101.40
N GLN A 180 -39.25 -36.53 -102.19
CA GLN A 180 -38.99 -37.94 -101.93
C GLN A 180 -37.48 -38.30 -101.90
N LEU A 181 -36.61 -37.53 -102.56
CA LEU A 181 -35.16 -37.72 -102.50
C LEU A 181 -34.54 -37.10 -101.23
N LYS A 182 -35.09 -35.99 -100.74
CA LYS A 182 -34.65 -35.35 -99.49
C LYS A 182 -35.09 -36.12 -98.26
N ASP A 183 -36.32 -36.63 -98.27
CA ASP A 183 -36.92 -37.39 -97.17
C ASP A 183 -36.55 -38.88 -97.24
N TYR A 184 -35.55 -39.26 -98.03
CA TYR A 184 -35.13 -40.64 -98.15
C TYR A 184 -34.49 -41.13 -96.84
N ASP A 185 -34.94 -42.28 -96.36
CA ASP A 185 -34.43 -42.90 -95.14
C ASP A 185 -32.98 -43.36 -95.35
N LYS A 186 -32.06 -42.48 -94.95
CA LYS A 186 -30.61 -42.65 -95.04
C LYS A 186 -30.05 -43.63 -94.01
N ASP A 187 -30.79 -43.89 -92.93
CA ASP A 187 -30.31 -44.70 -91.80
C ASP A 187 -30.70 -46.19 -91.97
N ASN A 188 -31.67 -46.51 -92.84
CA ASN A 188 -32.16 -47.88 -93.05
C ASN A 188 -32.27 -48.30 -94.53
N ILE A 189 -31.15 -48.28 -95.26
CA ILE A 189 -31.10 -48.69 -96.68
C ILE A 189 -30.90 -50.21 -96.81
N PRO A 190 -31.72 -50.94 -97.59
CA PRO A 190 -31.54 -52.38 -97.82
C PRO A 190 -30.17 -52.70 -98.45
N ALA A 191 -29.45 -53.66 -97.85
CA ALA A 191 -28.12 -54.06 -98.31
C ALA A 191 -28.10 -54.57 -99.77
N SER A 192 -29.21 -55.09 -100.28
CA SER A 192 -29.37 -55.52 -101.68
C SER A 192 -29.25 -54.35 -102.67
N VAL A 193 -29.87 -53.20 -102.35
CA VAL A 193 -29.90 -52.01 -103.20
C VAL A 193 -28.51 -51.38 -103.30
N MET A 194 -27.83 -51.20 -102.16
CA MET A 194 -26.49 -50.60 -102.13
C MET A 194 -25.44 -51.50 -102.79
N ASN A 195 -25.56 -52.82 -102.65
CA ASN A 195 -24.68 -53.77 -103.34
C ASN A 195 -24.81 -53.70 -104.87
N THR A 196 -26.02 -53.53 -105.40
CA THR A 196 -26.23 -53.34 -106.84
C THR A 196 -25.60 -52.04 -107.33
N ILE A 197 -25.65 -50.97 -106.53
CA ILE A 197 -25.05 -49.67 -106.88
C ILE A 197 -23.52 -49.71 -106.86
N ARG A 198 -22.92 -50.34 -105.84
CA ARG A 198 -21.47 -50.56 -105.73
C ARG A 198 -20.90 -51.44 -106.84
N LYS A 199 -21.65 -52.44 -107.30
CA LYS A 199 -21.17 -53.39 -108.32
C LYS A 199 -21.39 -52.92 -109.75
N VAL A 200 -22.52 -52.27 -110.04
CA VAL A 200 -22.95 -51.99 -111.42
C VAL A 200 -22.68 -50.54 -111.84
N TYR A 201 -22.81 -49.57 -110.93
CA TYR A 201 -22.83 -48.14 -111.30
C TYR A 201 -21.59 -47.37 -110.83
N LEU A 202 -21.18 -47.51 -109.56
CA LEU A 202 -20.01 -46.82 -108.99
C LEU A 202 -18.65 -47.10 -109.68
N PRO A 203 -18.36 -48.31 -110.21
CA PRO A 203 -17.09 -48.60 -110.88
C PRO A 203 -17.00 -48.05 -112.31
N ASN A 204 -18.12 -47.64 -112.91
CA ASN A 204 -18.16 -47.23 -114.30
C ASN A 204 -17.52 -45.85 -114.49
N LYS A 205 -16.67 -45.71 -115.52
CA LYS A 205 -15.90 -44.47 -115.79
C LYS A 205 -16.80 -43.27 -116.05
N ASP A 206 -18.00 -43.48 -116.58
CA ASP A 206 -18.96 -42.43 -116.93
C ASP A 206 -19.84 -41.98 -115.73
N PHE A 207 -19.82 -42.72 -114.61
CA PHE A 207 -20.60 -42.43 -113.40
C PHE A 207 -19.81 -41.56 -112.41
N LYS A 208 -19.36 -40.39 -112.88
CA LYS A 208 -18.71 -39.37 -112.06
C LYS A 208 -19.42 -38.03 -112.19
N PRO A 209 -19.62 -37.27 -111.10
CA PRO A 209 -20.33 -35.98 -111.16
C PRO A 209 -19.79 -35.04 -112.25
N SER A 210 -18.47 -34.97 -112.43
CA SER A 210 -17.81 -34.11 -113.42
C SER A 210 -18.05 -34.49 -114.90
N ILE A 211 -18.33 -35.76 -115.19
CA ILE A 211 -18.62 -36.24 -116.55
C ILE A 211 -20.12 -36.08 -116.84
N VAL A 212 -20.95 -36.40 -115.86
CA VAL A 212 -22.41 -36.25 -115.93
C VAL A 212 -22.80 -34.77 -116.08
N ALA A 213 -22.09 -33.85 -115.41
CA ALA A 213 -22.30 -32.40 -115.52
C ALA A 213 -22.24 -31.88 -116.96
N LYS A 214 -21.38 -32.46 -117.81
CA LYS A 214 -21.26 -32.09 -119.23
C LYS A 214 -22.47 -32.49 -120.06
N ALA A 215 -23.19 -33.55 -119.65
CA ALA A 215 -24.39 -34.03 -120.33
C ALA A 215 -25.67 -33.37 -119.77
N SER A 216 -25.74 -33.16 -118.46
CA SER A 216 -26.83 -32.43 -117.80
C SER A 216 -26.41 -32.02 -116.40
N SER A 217 -26.53 -30.73 -116.07
CA SER A 217 -26.35 -30.21 -114.70
C SER A 217 -27.34 -30.87 -113.73
N ALA A 218 -28.55 -31.21 -114.19
CA ALA A 218 -29.56 -31.84 -113.36
C ALA A 218 -29.19 -33.25 -112.92
N ALA A 219 -28.49 -33.99 -113.78
CA ALA A 219 -28.01 -35.34 -113.48
C ALA A 219 -26.77 -35.34 -112.57
N GLU A 220 -26.00 -34.24 -112.49
CA GLU A 220 -24.86 -34.11 -111.57
C GLU A 220 -25.30 -34.17 -110.10
N GLY A 221 -26.35 -33.43 -109.73
CA GLY A 221 -26.89 -33.40 -108.37
C GLY A 221 -27.37 -34.78 -107.91
N LEU A 222 -28.04 -35.52 -108.81
CA LEU A 222 -28.49 -36.89 -108.55
C LEU A 222 -27.32 -37.88 -108.39
N CYS A 223 -26.24 -37.68 -109.15
CA CYS A 223 -25.04 -38.51 -109.04
C CYS A 223 -24.29 -38.28 -107.71
N LYS A 224 -24.13 -37.03 -107.26
CA LYS A 224 -23.51 -36.70 -105.96
C LYS A 224 -24.30 -37.29 -104.78
N TRP A 225 -25.63 -37.24 -104.85
CA TRP A 225 -26.51 -37.81 -103.83
C TRP A 225 -26.32 -39.32 -103.63
N ILE A 226 -26.21 -40.09 -104.71
CA ILE A 226 -26.00 -41.54 -104.62
C ILE A 226 -24.63 -41.86 -103.99
N ILE A 227 -23.58 -41.12 -104.36
CA ILE A 227 -22.22 -41.32 -103.82
C ILE A 227 -22.16 -40.95 -102.33
N ALA A 228 -22.89 -39.92 -101.89
CA ALA A 228 -22.90 -39.51 -100.49
C ALA A 228 -23.66 -40.50 -99.59
N LEU A 229 -24.77 -41.07 -100.09
CA LEU A 229 -25.52 -42.10 -99.36
C LEU A 229 -24.72 -43.39 -99.17
N ASP A 230 -23.86 -43.75 -100.12
CA ASP A 230 -22.96 -44.89 -99.99
C ASP A 230 -21.95 -44.73 -98.83
N LYS A 231 -21.33 -43.54 -98.74
CA LYS A 231 -20.36 -43.23 -97.68
C LYS A 231 -21.01 -43.14 -96.30
N TYR A 232 -22.23 -42.60 -96.23
CA TYR A 232 -22.98 -42.50 -94.99
C TYR A 232 -23.37 -43.90 -94.45
N ASP A 233 -23.81 -44.84 -95.30
CA ASP A 233 -24.14 -46.22 -94.91
C ASP A 233 -22.95 -46.97 -94.27
N ILE A 234 -21.72 -46.71 -94.74
CA ILE A 234 -20.51 -47.32 -94.17
C ILE A 234 -20.26 -46.82 -92.75
N VAL A 235 -20.34 -45.51 -92.53
CA VAL A 235 -20.03 -44.89 -91.23
C VAL A 235 -21.11 -45.20 -90.19
N VAL A 236 -22.38 -45.23 -90.57
CA VAL A 236 -23.48 -45.59 -89.64
C VAL A 236 -23.31 -47.00 -89.07
N LYS A 237 -22.84 -47.96 -89.88
CA LYS A 237 -22.60 -49.34 -89.43
C LYS A 237 -21.44 -49.47 -88.44
N GLU A 238 -20.44 -48.60 -88.53
CA GLU A 238 -19.31 -48.58 -87.58
C GLU A 238 -19.64 -47.87 -86.27
N VAL A 239 -20.49 -46.84 -86.31
CA VAL A 239 -20.83 -46.02 -85.11
C VAL A 239 -21.94 -46.64 -84.25
N ALA A 240 -22.85 -47.43 -84.84
CA ALA A 240 -23.94 -48.09 -84.11
C ALA A 240 -23.53 -48.88 -82.85
N PRO A 241 -22.50 -49.76 -82.89
CA PRO A 241 -22.07 -50.48 -81.69
C PRO A 241 -21.40 -49.57 -80.63
N LYS A 242 -20.79 -48.45 -81.04
CA LYS A 242 -20.15 -47.51 -80.10
C LYS A 242 -21.18 -46.67 -79.34
N LYS A 243 -22.26 -46.23 -80.01
CA LYS A 243 -23.39 -45.53 -79.37
C LYS A 243 -24.09 -46.36 -78.29
N ALA A 244 -24.28 -47.66 -78.52
CA ALA A 244 -24.89 -48.54 -77.54
C ALA A 244 -24.03 -48.69 -76.27
N LYS A 245 -22.70 -48.82 -76.43
CA LYS A 245 -21.75 -48.90 -75.30
C LYS A 245 -21.66 -47.60 -74.51
N LEU A 246 -21.75 -46.46 -75.18
CA LEU A 246 -21.77 -45.14 -74.55
C LEU A 246 -23.01 -44.98 -73.66
N LEU A 247 -24.18 -45.37 -74.16
CA LEU A 247 -25.44 -45.26 -73.41
C LEU A 247 -25.42 -46.13 -72.14
N THR A 248 -24.88 -47.35 -72.20
CA THR A 248 -24.70 -48.19 -71.00
C THR A 248 -23.74 -47.60 -69.98
N ALA A 249 -22.64 -46.98 -70.44
CA ALA A 249 -21.65 -46.37 -69.55
C ALA A 249 -22.19 -45.08 -68.89
N GLU A 250 -22.99 -44.29 -69.60
CA GLU A 250 -23.64 -43.09 -69.07
C GLU A 250 -24.72 -43.42 -68.02
N GLU A 251 -25.49 -44.50 -68.20
CA GLU A 251 -26.48 -44.94 -67.21
C GLU A 251 -25.84 -45.45 -65.91
N GLU A 252 -24.75 -46.21 -66.00
CA GLU A 252 -24.00 -46.67 -64.82
C GLU A 252 -23.35 -45.49 -64.08
N PHE A 253 -22.79 -44.53 -64.81
CA PHE A 253 -22.21 -43.31 -64.26
C PHE A 253 -23.27 -42.43 -63.55
N ALA A 254 -24.47 -42.27 -64.12
CA ALA A 254 -25.54 -41.51 -63.51
C ALA A 254 -26.00 -42.10 -62.17
N LYS A 255 -26.04 -43.44 -62.06
CA LYS A 255 -26.38 -44.15 -60.83
C LYS A 255 -25.30 -43.98 -59.75
N THR A 256 -24.02 -44.11 -60.11
CA THR A 256 -22.92 -43.95 -59.14
C THR A 256 -22.79 -42.51 -58.66
N MET A 257 -22.99 -41.51 -59.53
CA MET A 257 -23.01 -40.09 -59.15
C MET A 257 -24.15 -39.74 -58.19
N ALA A 258 -25.35 -40.28 -58.38
CA ALA A 258 -26.48 -40.03 -57.47
C ALA A 258 -26.22 -40.56 -56.04
N ILE A 259 -25.58 -41.73 -55.92
CA ILE A 259 -25.18 -42.31 -54.63
C ILE A 259 -24.07 -41.48 -53.99
N LEU A 260 -23.10 -41.01 -54.79
CA LEU A 260 -22.00 -40.17 -54.32
C LEU A 260 -22.48 -38.83 -53.75
N GLU A 261 -23.38 -38.14 -54.47
CA GLU A 261 -23.97 -36.86 -54.02
C GLU A 261 -24.74 -37.02 -52.70
N ALA A 262 -25.53 -38.10 -52.56
CA ALA A 262 -26.23 -38.39 -51.31
C ALA A 262 -25.25 -38.61 -50.14
N LYS A 263 -24.14 -39.33 -50.35
CA LYS A 263 -23.11 -39.55 -49.32
C LYS A 263 -22.31 -38.28 -49.02
N ARG A 264 -22.00 -37.45 -50.02
CA ARG A 264 -21.38 -36.12 -49.84
C ARG A 264 -22.26 -35.19 -49.02
N ALA A 265 -23.57 -35.18 -49.27
CA ALA A 265 -24.52 -34.39 -48.48
C ALA A 265 -24.57 -34.86 -47.02
N GLN A 266 -24.55 -36.17 -46.77
CA GLN A 266 -24.47 -36.72 -45.40
C GLN A 266 -23.17 -36.35 -44.70
N LEU A 267 -22.04 -36.45 -45.40
CA LEU A 267 -20.73 -36.06 -44.89
C LEU A 267 -20.70 -34.57 -44.53
N LYS A 268 -21.22 -33.70 -45.39
CA LYS A 268 -21.30 -32.26 -45.13
C LYS A 268 -22.14 -31.93 -43.89
N ILE A 269 -23.27 -32.61 -43.68
CA ILE A 269 -24.10 -32.43 -42.47
C ILE A 269 -23.31 -32.83 -41.21
N LEU A 270 -22.52 -33.90 -41.27
CA LEU A 270 -21.70 -34.34 -40.14
C LEU A 270 -20.51 -33.40 -39.89
N GLU A 271 -19.85 -32.90 -40.94
CA GLU A 271 -18.79 -31.90 -40.83
C GLU A 271 -19.30 -30.57 -40.27
N ASP A 272 -20.48 -30.10 -40.70
CA ASP A 272 -21.11 -28.89 -40.18
C ASP A 272 -21.48 -29.03 -38.68
N LYS A 273 -21.96 -30.22 -38.27
CA LYS A 273 -22.23 -30.53 -36.85
C LYS A 273 -20.95 -30.53 -36.02
N LEU A 274 -19.89 -31.16 -36.53
CA LEU A 274 -18.59 -31.25 -35.87
C LEU A 274 -17.91 -29.89 -35.76
N ALA A 275 -18.01 -29.05 -36.81
CA ALA A 275 -17.53 -27.68 -36.81
C ALA A 275 -18.26 -26.83 -35.75
N LYS A 276 -19.58 -26.99 -35.63
CA LYS A 276 -20.37 -26.31 -34.59
C LYS A 276 -19.99 -26.77 -33.18
N LEU A 277 -19.86 -28.07 -32.95
CA LEU A 277 -19.44 -28.62 -31.66
C LEU A 277 -18.02 -28.15 -31.26
N ASN A 278 -17.08 -28.09 -32.20
CA ASN A 278 -15.75 -27.54 -31.96
C ASN A 278 -15.77 -26.04 -31.63
N ALA A 279 -16.63 -25.26 -32.29
CA ALA A 279 -16.81 -23.85 -31.97
C ALA A 279 -17.40 -23.64 -30.56
N ASP A 280 -18.40 -24.45 -30.20
CA ASP A 280 -19.01 -24.43 -28.86
C ASP A 280 -18.01 -24.86 -27.77
N LEU A 281 -17.17 -25.88 -28.04
CA LEU A 281 -16.10 -26.30 -27.13
C LEU A 281 -15.04 -25.22 -26.94
N ALA A 282 -14.62 -24.53 -28.01
CA ALA A 282 -13.67 -23.43 -27.92
C ALA A 282 -14.23 -22.27 -27.08
N ALA A 283 -15.52 -21.97 -27.23
CA ALA A 283 -16.21 -20.95 -26.43
C ALA A 283 -16.28 -21.34 -24.94
N GLU A 284 -16.66 -22.58 -24.62
CA GLU A 284 -16.73 -23.06 -23.23
C GLU A 284 -15.34 -23.22 -22.60
N GLN A 285 -14.31 -23.62 -23.35
CA GLN A 285 -12.92 -23.60 -22.88
C GLN A 285 -12.44 -22.18 -22.57
N ALA A 286 -12.71 -21.21 -23.45
CA ALA A 286 -12.36 -19.82 -23.19
C ALA A 286 -13.08 -19.27 -21.96
N LYS A 287 -14.35 -19.64 -21.75
CA LYS A 287 -15.11 -19.27 -20.55
C LYS A 287 -14.55 -19.93 -19.29
N LYS A 288 -14.21 -21.22 -19.35
CA LYS A 288 -13.54 -21.94 -18.25
C LYS A 288 -12.21 -21.26 -17.90
N GLN A 289 -11.37 -20.96 -18.88
CA GLN A 289 -10.08 -20.31 -18.68
C GLN A 289 -10.24 -18.94 -17.99
N ARG A 290 -11.19 -18.11 -18.46
CA ARG A 290 -11.51 -16.83 -17.81
C ARG A 290 -11.95 -17.00 -16.35
N LEU A 291 -12.80 -17.99 -16.06
CA LEU A 291 -13.22 -18.29 -14.69
C LEU A 291 -12.06 -18.80 -13.83
N GLU A 292 -11.13 -19.61 -14.37
CA GLU A 292 -9.92 -20.04 -13.67
C GLU A 292 -9.02 -18.85 -13.33
N ASP A 293 -8.81 -17.95 -14.29
CA ASP A 293 -8.00 -16.73 -14.12
C ASP A 293 -8.64 -15.77 -13.09
N GLU A 294 -9.96 -15.57 -13.15
CA GLU A 294 -10.71 -14.74 -12.19
C GLU A 294 -10.67 -15.32 -10.77
N VAL A 295 -10.84 -16.64 -10.62
CA VAL A 295 -10.73 -17.32 -9.31
C VAL A 295 -9.31 -17.25 -8.76
N ALA A 296 -8.28 -17.44 -9.60
CA ALA A 296 -6.88 -17.34 -9.20
C ALA A 296 -6.50 -15.91 -8.79
N LEU A 297 -6.97 -14.90 -9.54
CA LEU A 297 -6.75 -13.50 -9.20
C LEU A 297 -7.46 -13.13 -7.89
N CYS A 298 -8.72 -13.55 -7.73
CA CYS A 298 -9.51 -13.26 -6.54
C CYS A 298 -8.94 -13.96 -5.30
N SER A 299 -8.49 -15.21 -5.41
CA SER A 299 -7.86 -15.94 -4.29
C SER A 299 -6.56 -15.29 -3.84
N SER A 300 -5.69 -14.91 -4.79
CA SER A 300 -4.45 -14.19 -4.49
C SER A 300 -4.71 -12.84 -3.82
N LYS A 301 -5.67 -12.06 -4.35
CA LYS A 301 -6.08 -10.80 -3.73
C LYS A 301 -6.65 -11.00 -2.32
N LEU A 302 -7.43 -12.05 -2.10
CA LEU A 302 -8.04 -12.38 -0.81
C LEU A 302 -6.99 -12.82 0.23
N GLU A 303 -5.98 -13.61 -0.16
CA GLU A 303 -4.85 -13.94 0.71
C GLU A 303 -4.05 -12.69 1.11
N LYS A 304 -3.72 -11.83 0.13
CA LYS A 304 -3.05 -10.54 0.40
C LYS A 304 -3.89 -9.68 1.34
N ALA A 305 -5.20 -9.62 1.13
CA ALA A 305 -6.10 -8.83 1.96
C ALA A 305 -6.24 -9.36 3.38
N LYS A 306 -6.32 -10.69 3.56
CA LYS A 306 -6.29 -11.33 4.89
C LYS A 306 -5.00 -11.02 5.63
N LYS A 307 -3.86 -11.02 4.93
CA LYS A 307 -2.56 -10.66 5.51
C LYS A 307 -2.54 -9.21 5.98
N ILE A 308 -3.03 -8.28 5.15
CA ILE A 308 -3.15 -6.84 5.48
C ILE A 308 -4.14 -6.62 6.64
N ILE A 309 -5.32 -7.23 6.63
CA ILE A 309 -6.28 -7.09 7.74
C ILE A 309 -5.69 -7.68 9.02
N GLY A 310 -5.02 -8.82 8.94
CA GLY A 310 -4.31 -9.40 10.06
C GLY A 310 -3.16 -8.53 10.56
N SER A 311 -2.45 -7.82 9.68
CA SER A 311 -1.36 -6.92 10.06
C SER A 311 -1.86 -5.61 10.67
N LEU A 312 -2.86 -4.98 10.05
CA LEU A 312 -3.45 -3.73 10.51
C LEU A 312 -4.47 -3.89 11.64
N GLY A 313 -5.01 -5.08 11.89
CA GLY A 313 -6.08 -5.28 12.89
C GLY A 313 -5.67 -4.88 14.31
N GLY A 314 -4.48 -5.29 14.75
CA GLY A 314 -3.97 -4.89 16.07
C GLY A 314 -3.64 -3.40 16.17
N GLU A 315 -3.17 -2.82 15.06
CA GLU A 315 -2.85 -1.40 14.98
C GLU A 315 -4.12 -0.53 14.92
N LYS A 316 -5.19 -1.02 14.28
CA LYS A 316 -6.51 -0.41 14.26
C LYS A 316 -7.06 -0.25 15.68
N ASP A 317 -7.03 -1.30 16.49
CA ASP A 317 -7.52 -1.25 17.87
C ASP A 317 -6.67 -0.28 18.71
N ARG A 318 -5.35 -0.28 18.51
CA ARG A 318 -4.42 0.66 19.15
C ARG A 318 -4.76 2.12 18.78
N TRP A 319 -4.91 2.41 17.50
CA TRP A 319 -5.27 3.75 17.02
C TRP A 319 -6.66 4.15 17.45
N TYR A 320 -7.61 3.22 17.54
CA TYR A 320 -8.95 3.49 18.02
C TYR A 320 -8.92 3.90 19.50
N ASN A 321 -8.25 3.12 20.35
CA ASN A 321 -8.09 3.44 21.77
C ASN A 321 -7.31 4.75 21.97
N ALA A 322 -6.25 4.97 21.17
CA ALA A 322 -5.50 6.22 21.21
C ALA A 322 -6.35 7.42 20.76
N ALA A 323 -7.17 7.27 19.71
CA ALA A 323 -8.07 8.31 19.24
C ALA A 323 -9.16 8.61 20.27
N GLU A 324 -9.72 7.59 20.93
CA GLU A 324 -10.69 7.77 22.01
C GLU A 324 -10.06 8.50 23.22
N GLY A 325 -8.86 8.09 23.63
CA GLY A 325 -8.10 8.78 24.67
C GLY A 325 -7.81 10.23 24.30
N LEU A 326 -7.32 10.49 23.08
CA LEU A 326 -7.08 11.83 22.57
C LEU A 326 -8.35 12.66 22.49
N GLN A 327 -9.51 12.05 22.19
CA GLN A 327 -10.80 12.75 22.19
C GLN A 327 -11.21 13.17 23.60
N GLN A 328 -10.98 12.31 24.61
CA GLN A 328 -11.22 12.66 26.01
C GLN A 328 -10.30 13.82 26.45
N PHE A 329 -9.02 13.77 26.11
CA PHE A 329 -8.08 14.87 26.35
C PHE A 329 -8.51 16.14 25.61
N TYR A 330 -8.92 16.03 24.34
CA TYR A 330 -9.38 17.16 23.54
C TYR A 330 -10.53 17.91 24.20
N ASN A 331 -11.48 17.18 24.78
CA ASN A 331 -12.60 17.77 25.50
C ASN A 331 -12.15 18.52 26.77
N CYS A 332 -11.04 18.11 27.40
CA CYS A 332 -10.49 18.69 28.64
C CYS A 332 -9.45 19.80 28.40
N ILE A 333 -9.03 20.02 27.14
CA ILE A 333 -8.04 21.02 26.75
C ILE A 333 -8.30 22.42 27.34
N PRO A 334 -9.53 22.98 27.33
CA PRO A 334 -9.75 24.36 27.75
C PRO A 334 -9.30 24.62 29.19
N GLY A 335 -9.64 23.73 30.14
CA GLY A 335 -9.22 23.86 31.53
C GLY A 335 -7.73 23.57 31.72
N ASP A 336 -7.23 22.52 31.07
CA ASP A 336 -5.83 22.09 31.22
C ASP A 336 -4.85 23.13 30.66
N ILE A 337 -5.15 23.72 29.49
CA ILE A 337 -4.35 24.81 28.92
C ILE A 337 -4.46 26.08 29.78
N LEU A 338 -5.64 26.42 30.30
CA LEU A 338 -5.81 27.60 31.15
C LEU A 338 -4.89 27.54 32.37
N VAL A 339 -4.87 26.40 33.07
CA VAL A 339 -3.97 26.17 34.22
C VAL A 339 -2.51 26.19 33.76
N SER A 340 -2.19 25.55 32.63
CA SER A 340 -0.82 25.52 32.08
C SER A 340 -0.28 26.91 31.71
N CYS A 341 -1.11 27.75 31.09
CA CYS A 341 -0.77 29.14 30.79
C CYS A 341 -0.54 29.94 32.08
N GLY A 342 -1.37 29.73 33.10
CA GLY A 342 -1.16 30.32 34.43
C GLY A 342 0.18 29.91 35.05
N ILE A 343 0.58 28.64 34.89
CA ILE A 343 1.86 28.14 35.39
C ILE A 343 3.04 28.81 34.69
N ILE A 344 3.03 28.84 33.35
CA ILE A 344 4.11 29.43 32.54
C ILE A 344 4.23 30.93 32.79
N ALA A 345 3.09 31.63 32.90
CA ALA A 345 3.08 33.08 33.06
C ALA A 345 3.45 33.54 34.48
N TYR A 346 2.96 32.85 35.51
CA TYR A 346 3.03 33.35 36.88
C TYR A 346 3.78 32.45 37.85
N LEU A 347 3.77 31.12 37.66
CA LEU A 347 4.28 30.19 38.67
C LEU A 347 5.76 29.81 38.50
N ALA A 348 6.36 30.17 37.36
CA ALA A 348 7.77 29.94 37.04
C ALA A 348 8.78 30.36 38.14
N PRO A 349 8.64 31.49 38.86
CA PRO A 349 9.59 31.86 39.92
C PRO A 349 9.33 31.18 41.28
N PHE A 350 8.18 30.54 41.46
CA PHE A 350 7.77 30.00 42.76
C PHE A 350 8.27 28.57 43.01
N THR A 351 8.35 28.19 44.28
CA THR A 351 8.71 26.84 44.75
C THR A 351 7.58 25.82 44.53
N THR A 352 7.92 24.54 44.44
CA THR A 352 6.99 23.41 44.23
C THR A 352 5.75 23.44 45.13
N ALA A 353 5.91 23.60 46.45
CA ALA A 353 4.79 23.59 47.40
C ALA A 353 3.74 24.68 47.08
N TYR A 354 4.21 25.90 46.80
CA TYR A 354 3.35 27.02 46.43
C TYR A 354 2.69 26.83 45.06
N ARG A 355 3.42 26.25 44.08
CA ARG A 355 2.84 25.90 42.77
C ARG A 355 1.68 24.91 42.94
N HIS A 356 1.88 23.85 43.73
CA HIS A 356 0.86 22.82 43.95
C HIS A 356 -0.39 23.39 44.62
N GLU A 357 -0.22 24.22 45.65
CA GLU A 357 -1.35 24.87 46.32
C GLU A 357 -2.18 25.73 45.35
N LEU A 358 -1.52 26.56 44.54
CA LEU A 358 -2.20 27.43 43.58
C LEU A 358 -2.84 26.65 42.42
N VAL A 359 -2.15 25.65 41.88
CA VAL A 359 -2.70 24.78 40.84
C VAL A 359 -3.95 24.04 41.33
N ASN A 360 -3.94 23.53 42.57
CA ASN A 360 -5.12 22.91 43.17
C ASN A 360 -6.27 23.91 43.32
N LYS A 361 -6.00 25.13 43.82
CA LYS A 361 -7.00 26.20 43.91
C LYS A 361 -7.58 26.58 42.54
N TRP A 362 -6.74 26.70 41.51
CA TRP A 362 -7.16 27.02 40.15
C TRP A 362 -8.00 25.89 39.54
N ARG A 363 -7.63 24.64 39.81
CA ARG A 363 -8.40 23.47 39.39
C ARG A 363 -9.78 23.43 40.05
N ASP A 364 -9.86 23.68 41.37
CA ASP A 364 -11.12 23.76 42.09
C ASP A 364 -12.04 24.85 41.53
N LEU A 365 -11.46 25.98 41.10
CA LEU A 365 -12.19 27.03 40.40
C LEU A 365 -12.68 26.59 39.01
N CYS A 366 -11.85 25.88 38.23
CA CYS A 366 -12.28 25.33 36.94
C CYS A 366 -13.47 24.38 37.10
N ILE A 367 -13.43 23.51 38.11
CA ILE A 367 -14.53 22.59 38.44
C ILE A 367 -15.79 23.36 38.84
N LYS A 368 -15.66 24.37 39.73
CA LYS A 368 -16.79 25.22 40.14
C LYS A 368 -17.44 25.96 38.96
N LEU A 369 -16.62 26.45 38.02
CA LEU A 369 -17.06 27.15 36.81
C LEU A 369 -17.51 26.21 35.69
N LYS A 370 -17.50 24.89 35.92
CA LYS A 370 -17.85 23.84 34.93
C LYS A 370 -17.02 23.92 33.65
N ILE A 371 -15.75 24.34 33.76
CA ILE A 371 -14.79 24.28 32.66
C ILE A 371 -14.31 22.83 32.54
N PRO A 372 -14.39 22.19 31.36
CA PRO A 372 -13.84 20.85 31.16
C PRO A 372 -12.34 20.83 31.47
N SER A 373 -11.94 19.94 32.38
CA SER A 373 -10.54 19.79 32.82
C SER A 373 -10.28 18.34 33.21
N SER A 374 -9.03 17.90 33.11
CA SER A 374 -8.64 16.54 33.44
C SER A 374 -8.80 16.21 34.95
N PRO A 375 -9.06 14.94 35.30
CA PRO A 375 -9.17 14.51 36.70
C PRO A 375 -7.85 14.62 37.46
N VAL A 376 -6.72 14.43 36.78
CA VAL A 376 -5.37 14.61 37.32
C VAL A 376 -4.63 15.53 36.37
N TYR A 377 -4.13 16.65 36.89
CA TYR A 377 -3.39 17.64 36.11
C TYR A 377 -1.90 17.55 36.44
N THR A 378 -1.08 17.40 35.40
CA THR A 378 0.38 17.50 35.48
C THR A 378 0.88 18.25 34.26
N LEU A 379 1.76 19.23 34.42
CA LEU A 379 2.27 20.02 33.30
C LEU A 379 2.99 19.15 32.25
N ALA A 380 3.74 18.15 32.73
CA ALA A 380 4.43 17.17 31.89
C ALA A 380 3.51 16.33 30.99
N THR A 381 2.28 16.03 31.40
CA THR A 381 1.36 15.24 30.56
C THR A 381 0.63 16.10 29.53
N VAL A 382 0.39 17.38 29.84
CA VAL A 382 -0.36 18.29 28.96
C VAL A 382 0.54 18.94 27.91
N LEU A 383 1.70 19.47 28.32
CA LEU A 383 2.63 20.20 27.44
C LEU A 383 3.97 19.49 27.25
N GLY A 384 4.28 18.49 28.08
CA GLY A 384 5.50 17.72 27.97
C GLY A 384 5.43 16.71 26.84
N SER A 385 6.54 16.57 26.11
CA SER A 385 6.74 15.45 25.20
C SER A 385 7.70 14.48 25.84
N ASP A 386 7.25 13.24 26.03
CA ASP A 386 8.06 12.16 26.60
C ASP A 386 9.45 12.03 25.96
N ILE A 387 9.52 12.14 24.63
CA ILE A 387 10.79 12.05 23.90
C ILE A 387 11.71 13.22 24.28
N LYS A 388 11.18 14.46 24.31
CA LYS A 388 11.96 15.65 24.70
C LYS A 388 12.43 15.58 26.14
N ILE A 389 11.57 15.14 27.07
CA ILE A 389 11.92 15.00 28.49
C ILE A 389 13.06 13.98 28.66
N GLN A 390 13.00 12.86 27.94
CA GLN A 390 14.08 11.87 27.95
C GLN A 390 15.38 12.44 27.37
N THR A 391 15.29 13.16 26.24
CA THR A 391 16.44 13.87 25.66
C THR A 391 17.06 14.87 26.64
N TRP A 392 16.25 15.64 27.36
CA TRP A 392 16.75 16.55 28.39
C TRP A 392 17.44 15.80 29.54
N SER A 393 16.90 14.65 29.95
CA SER A 393 17.52 13.80 30.97
C SER A 393 18.89 13.27 30.52
N ILE A 394 19.03 12.89 29.23
CA ILE A 394 20.32 12.49 28.64
C ILE A 394 21.32 13.65 28.67
N TYR A 395 20.88 14.88 28.42
CA TYR A 395 21.72 16.09 28.51
C TYR A 395 21.99 16.58 29.94
N GLY A 396 21.55 15.84 30.97
CA GLY A 396 21.88 16.10 32.37
C GLY A 396 20.83 16.88 33.16
N LEU A 397 19.60 17.01 32.65
CA LEU A 397 18.47 17.49 33.44
C LEU A 397 18.10 16.43 34.52
N PRO A 398 17.91 16.84 35.78
CA PRO A 398 17.30 15.98 36.79
C PRO A 398 15.93 15.44 36.41
N ARG A 399 15.56 14.32 37.02
CA ARG A 399 14.28 13.64 36.79
C ARG A 399 13.17 14.05 37.74
N ASP A 400 13.43 14.99 38.64
CA ASP A 400 12.42 15.50 39.54
C ASP A 400 11.36 16.31 38.76
N ALA A 401 10.13 16.28 39.27
CA ALA A 401 9.00 16.94 38.63
C ALA A 401 9.23 18.45 38.48
N PHE A 402 9.91 19.09 39.44
CA PHE A 402 10.16 20.53 39.42
C PHE A 402 11.12 20.94 38.30
N SER A 403 12.23 20.22 38.13
CA SER A 403 13.18 20.45 37.02
C SER A 403 12.55 20.19 35.64
N VAL A 404 11.73 19.13 35.53
CA VAL A 404 11.00 18.83 34.29
C VAL A 404 9.99 19.94 33.97
N ASP A 405 9.23 20.41 34.95
CA ASP A 405 8.29 21.52 34.77
C ASP A 405 9.01 22.81 34.35
N ASN A 406 10.15 23.12 34.97
CA ASN A 406 10.97 24.28 34.61
C ASN A 406 11.51 24.18 33.17
N ALA A 407 11.91 22.99 32.72
CA ALA A 407 12.33 22.75 31.35
C ALA A 407 11.17 22.91 30.35
N ILE A 408 9.96 22.48 30.71
CA ILE A 408 8.74 22.67 29.90
C ILE A 408 8.38 24.15 29.82
N ILE A 409 8.47 24.89 30.93
CA ILE A 409 8.23 26.34 30.96
C ILE A 409 9.25 27.04 30.06
N LEU A 410 10.54 26.71 30.18
CA LEU A 410 11.60 27.26 29.33
C LEU A 410 11.28 27.04 27.83
N ALA A 411 10.92 25.81 27.45
CA ALA A 411 10.65 25.44 26.06
C ALA A 411 9.39 26.10 25.45
N ASN A 412 8.38 26.39 26.27
CA ASN A 412 7.10 26.96 25.84
C ASN A 412 6.96 28.47 26.14
N SER A 413 7.98 29.09 26.75
CA SER A 413 7.98 30.52 27.05
C SER A 413 8.10 31.38 25.79
N MET A 414 7.26 32.41 25.69
CA MET A 414 7.31 33.37 24.58
C MET A 414 8.41 34.43 24.78
N ARG A 415 8.61 34.87 26.02
CA ARG A 415 9.70 35.79 26.40
C ARG A 415 10.96 34.99 26.70
N TRP A 416 12.12 35.60 26.55
CA TRP A 416 13.37 34.97 26.96
C TRP A 416 13.36 34.67 28.45
N SER A 417 13.94 33.53 28.83
CA SER A 417 13.89 33.05 30.20
C SER A 417 15.16 33.40 30.96
N LEU A 418 14.98 33.94 32.17
CA LEU A 418 16.03 34.18 33.15
C LEU A 418 15.98 33.07 34.19
N LEU A 419 17.03 32.26 34.24
CA LEU A 419 17.13 31.11 35.12
C LEU A 419 17.88 31.49 36.40
N VAL A 420 17.20 31.39 37.54
CA VAL A 420 17.81 31.52 38.86
C VAL A 420 18.43 30.18 39.23
N ASP A 421 19.74 30.06 39.06
CA ASP A 421 20.49 28.81 39.14
C ASP A 421 21.75 28.98 40.02
N PRO A 422 21.59 29.04 41.36
CA PRO A 422 22.71 29.23 42.27
C PRO A 422 23.72 28.06 42.23
N GLN A 423 23.28 26.85 41.88
CA GLN A 423 24.15 25.67 41.79
C GLN A 423 24.78 25.44 40.41
N GLY A 424 24.38 26.21 39.38
CA GLY A 424 24.91 26.09 38.02
C GLY A 424 24.46 24.84 37.27
N GLN A 425 23.33 24.25 37.64
CA GLN A 425 22.79 23.04 37.00
C GLN A 425 22.15 23.33 35.65
N ALA A 426 21.28 24.34 35.59
CA ALA A 426 20.65 24.77 34.35
C ALA A 426 21.69 25.24 33.34
N ASN A 427 22.73 25.94 33.82
CA ASN A 427 23.86 26.37 32.99
C ASN A 427 24.58 25.18 32.32
N LYS A 428 24.88 24.12 33.09
CA LYS A 428 25.50 22.89 32.55
C LYS A 428 24.57 22.17 31.58
N TRP A 429 23.28 22.11 31.89
CA TRP A 429 22.29 21.46 31.05
C TRP A 429 22.14 22.16 29.70
N ILE A 430 21.99 23.49 29.67
CA ILE A 430 21.89 24.26 28.42
C ILE A 430 23.15 24.09 27.56
N LYS A 431 24.34 24.13 28.18
CA LYS A 431 25.61 23.89 27.46
C LYS A 431 25.68 22.51 26.81
N SER A 432 25.16 21.48 27.48
CA SER A 432 25.11 20.13 26.93
C SER A 432 24.07 19.99 25.82
N MET A 433 22.90 20.60 26.00
CA MET A 433 21.79 20.54 25.05
C MET A 433 22.09 21.29 23.75
N GLU A 434 22.68 22.49 23.83
CA GLU A 434 22.96 23.35 22.67
C GLU A 434 24.37 23.15 22.10
N LYS A 435 25.09 22.10 22.54
CA LYS A 435 26.46 21.81 22.10
C LYS A 435 26.56 21.57 20.59
N GLU A 436 25.57 20.90 20.02
CA GLU A 436 25.49 20.62 18.58
C GLU A 436 25.11 21.87 17.75
N ASN A 437 24.57 22.90 18.40
CA ASN A 437 24.11 24.14 17.77
C ASN A 437 25.13 25.29 17.87
N ASP A 438 26.38 25.01 18.25
CA ASP A 438 27.46 25.99 18.44
C ASP A 438 27.10 27.13 19.43
N LEU A 439 26.66 26.77 20.64
CA LEU A 439 26.35 27.74 21.71
C LEU A 439 27.53 28.67 22.04
N GLU A 440 27.28 29.98 21.98
CA GLU A 440 28.22 30.99 22.47
C GLU A 440 27.89 31.40 23.91
N VAL A 441 28.91 31.37 24.77
CA VAL A 441 28.82 31.79 26.17
C VAL A 441 29.43 33.18 26.31
N ILE A 442 28.66 34.11 26.88
CA ILE A 442 29.05 35.51 27.09
C ILE A 442 28.81 35.95 28.53
N LYS A 443 29.56 36.97 28.98
CA LYS A 443 29.35 37.66 30.24
C LYS A 443 29.22 39.17 29.99
N LEU A 444 28.47 39.88 30.83
CA LEU A 444 28.35 41.34 30.74
C LEU A 444 29.70 42.06 30.92
N SER A 445 30.65 41.43 31.61
CA SER A 445 32.00 41.95 31.81
C SER A 445 32.88 41.95 30.54
N ASP A 446 32.44 41.29 29.46
CA ASP A 446 33.25 41.15 28.26
C ASP A 446 33.01 42.33 27.30
N ASP A 447 33.98 43.22 27.07
CA ASP A 447 33.82 44.41 26.19
C ASP A 447 33.30 44.11 24.77
N THR A 448 33.42 42.86 24.30
CA THR A 448 33.02 42.42 22.96
C THR A 448 31.67 41.70 22.92
N TYR A 449 30.95 41.62 24.05
CA TYR A 449 29.73 40.81 24.15
C TYR A 449 28.66 41.24 23.13
N MET A 450 28.49 42.54 22.89
CA MET A 450 27.52 43.05 21.92
C MET A 450 27.86 42.61 20.50
N LYS A 451 29.11 42.73 20.05
CA LYS A 451 29.51 42.27 18.71
C LYS A 451 29.30 40.78 18.50
N ARG A 452 29.54 39.97 19.54
CA ARG A 452 29.27 38.52 19.51
C ARG A 452 27.77 38.24 19.44
N MET A 453 26.97 39.01 20.16
CA MET A 453 25.50 38.97 20.09
C MET A 453 25.00 39.28 18.68
N GLU A 454 25.49 40.34 18.05
CA GLU A 454 25.14 40.74 16.68
C GLU A 454 25.39 39.60 15.68
N SER A 455 26.60 39.04 15.71
CA SER A 455 26.97 37.89 14.87
C SER A 455 26.05 36.68 15.10
N CYS A 456 25.76 36.34 16.35
CA CYS A 456 24.89 35.20 16.64
C CYS A 456 23.43 35.43 16.21
N ILE A 457 22.94 36.66 16.24
CA ILE A 457 21.60 37.00 15.73
C ILE A 457 21.53 36.82 14.21
N GLU A 458 22.56 37.27 13.48
CA GLU A 458 22.65 37.14 12.03
C GLU A 458 22.75 35.66 11.60
N TYR A 459 23.65 34.89 12.21
CA TYR A 459 23.84 33.47 11.90
C TYR A 459 22.80 32.54 12.56
N GLY A 460 22.00 33.03 13.51
CA GLY A 460 21.01 32.26 14.25
C GLY A 460 21.60 31.28 15.27
N LYS A 461 22.77 31.58 15.84
CA LYS A 461 23.42 30.76 16.88
C LYS A 461 22.83 31.04 18.27
N PRO A 462 22.68 30.03 19.13
CA PRO A 462 22.20 30.24 20.49
C PRO A 462 23.25 30.95 21.35
N ILE A 463 22.80 31.82 22.25
CA ILE A 463 23.65 32.53 23.22
C ILE A 463 23.21 32.24 24.66
N LEU A 464 24.20 32.03 25.53
CA LEU A 464 24.03 31.95 26.98
C LEU A 464 24.75 33.10 27.68
N LEU A 465 23.98 33.99 28.31
CA LEU A 465 24.50 35.06 29.16
C LEU A 465 24.61 34.58 30.62
N GLU A 466 25.83 34.58 31.14
CA GLU A 466 26.13 34.03 32.47
C GLU A 466 26.30 35.09 33.56
N ASN A 467 25.84 34.72 34.77
CA ASN A 467 26.07 35.44 36.02
C ASN A 467 25.55 36.89 35.99
N ILE A 468 24.31 37.07 35.54
CA ILE A 468 23.66 38.37 35.67
C ILE A 468 23.45 38.69 37.15
N ALA A 469 23.74 39.94 37.50
CA ALA A 469 23.45 40.51 38.81
C ALA A 469 21.96 40.89 38.89
N GLU A 470 21.61 41.99 39.56
CA GLU A 470 20.23 42.46 39.67
C GLU A 470 19.84 43.43 38.54
N ASP A 471 20.84 43.99 37.85
CA ASP A 471 20.66 44.93 36.75
C ASP A 471 20.86 44.27 35.38
N LEU A 472 20.02 44.65 34.42
CA LEU A 472 20.13 44.29 33.01
C LEU A 472 20.49 45.54 32.19
N ASP A 473 21.51 45.42 31.35
CA ASP A 473 21.97 46.54 30.53
C ASP A 473 20.88 46.98 29.53
N PRO A 474 20.50 48.27 29.48
CA PRO A 474 19.48 48.80 28.56
C PRO A 474 19.64 48.45 27.07
N PRO A 475 20.85 48.33 26.49
CA PRO A 475 20.97 48.01 25.07
C PRO A 475 20.57 46.55 24.74
N LEU A 476 20.28 45.70 25.73
CA LEU A 476 19.66 44.39 25.53
C LEU A 476 18.13 44.47 25.32
N ASP A 477 17.50 45.59 25.64
CA ASP A 477 16.04 45.75 25.59
C ASP A 477 15.41 45.40 24.22
N PRO A 478 15.99 45.80 23.06
CA PRO A 478 15.43 45.42 21.77
C PRO A 478 15.37 43.88 21.59
N ILE A 479 16.36 43.15 22.10
CA ILE A 479 16.42 41.68 22.04
C ILE A 479 15.42 41.08 23.03
N LEU A 480 15.37 41.61 24.26
CA LEU A 480 14.52 41.12 25.33
C LEU A 480 13.03 41.24 24.98
N LEU A 481 12.65 42.40 24.46
CA LEU A 481 11.28 42.72 24.03
C LEU A 481 10.95 42.18 22.63
N LYS A 482 11.96 41.69 21.89
CA LYS A 482 11.83 41.20 20.50
C LYS A 482 11.23 42.27 19.58
N GLU A 483 11.84 43.45 19.58
CA GLU A 483 11.48 44.59 18.71
C GLU A 483 11.90 44.34 17.25
N ILE A 484 11.35 43.28 16.66
CA ILE A 484 11.64 42.83 15.30
C ILE A 484 10.71 43.56 14.35
N PHE A 485 11.28 44.18 13.32
CA PHE A 485 10.53 44.81 12.25
C PHE A 485 10.83 44.14 10.91
N LYS A 486 9.87 44.19 9.97
CA LYS A 486 10.03 43.61 8.64
C LYS A 486 10.44 44.69 7.66
N GLN A 487 11.52 44.45 6.92
CA GLN A 487 11.93 45.28 5.81
C GLN A 487 12.07 44.38 4.57
N GLY A 488 11.12 44.51 3.64
CA GLY A 488 11.02 43.57 2.51
C GLY A 488 10.53 42.17 2.96
N ASN A 489 11.24 41.12 2.57
CA ASN A 489 10.90 39.72 2.91
C ASN A 489 11.69 39.18 4.12
N ALA A 490 12.65 39.94 4.65
CA ALA A 490 13.47 39.57 5.80
C ALA A 490 13.03 40.35 7.06
N GLU A 491 13.28 39.72 8.22
CA GLU A 491 13.06 40.31 9.55
C GLU A 491 14.36 40.93 10.03
N TYR A 492 14.29 42.11 10.64
CA TYR A 492 15.45 42.86 11.14
C TYR A 492 15.21 43.31 12.57
N ILE A 493 16.30 43.54 13.31
CA ILE A 493 16.30 44.09 14.66
C ILE A 493 17.31 45.23 14.74
N SER A 494 16.94 46.32 15.42
CA SER A 494 17.83 47.46 15.66
C SER A 494 18.52 47.33 17.01
N LEU A 495 19.85 47.25 16.98
CA LEU A 495 20.71 47.21 18.17
C LEU A 495 21.59 48.47 18.17
N GLY A 496 21.17 49.48 18.94
CA GLY A 496 21.81 50.79 18.93
C GLY A 496 21.72 51.45 17.56
N GLU A 497 22.87 51.63 16.90
CA GLU A 497 22.95 52.21 15.54
C GLU A 497 22.92 51.14 14.43
N ASN A 498 23.09 49.85 14.77
CA ASN A 498 23.19 48.77 13.81
C ASN A 498 21.82 48.12 13.55
N VAL A 499 21.50 47.90 12.28
CA VAL A 499 20.32 47.13 11.84
C VAL A 499 20.80 45.77 11.34
N ILE A 500 20.33 44.71 12.00
CA ILE A 500 20.84 43.35 11.80
C ILE A 500 19.71 42.45 11.33
N GLU A 501 19.98 41.58 10.36
CA GLU A 501 19.03 40.57 9.92
C GLU A 501 18.75 39.58 11.04
N TYR A 502 17.49 39.41 11.38
CA TYR A 502 17.05 38.55 12.48
C TYR A 502 16.78 37.13 11.98
N ASN A 503 17.60 36.18 12.45
CA ASN A 503 17.36 34.78 12.19
C ASN A 503 16.43 34.15 13.25
N ARG A 504 15.30 33.58 12.82
CA ARG A 504 14.31 32.94 13.71
C ARG A 504 14.84 31.74 14.50
N LYS A 505 15.97 31.15 14.09
CA LYS A 505 16.63 30.06 14.83
C LYS A 505 17.35 30.55 16.07
N PHE A 506 17.63 31.85 16.18
CA PHE A 506 18.28 32.44 17.33
C PHE A 506 17.56 32.10 18.64
N ARG A 507 18.34 31.79 19.67
CA ARG A 507 17.87 31.49 21.03
C ARG A 507 18.74 32.21 22.04
N PHE A 508 18.10 32.81 23.03
CA PHE A 508 18.79 33.56 24.08
C PHE A 508 18.42 33.00 25.45
N TYR A 509 19.45 32.62 26.20
CA TYR A 509 19.35 32.06 27.53
C TYR A 509 20.09 32.95 28.52
N ILE A 510 19.50 33.14 29.69
CA ILE A 510 20.07 33.98 30.75
C ILE A 510 20.15 33.16 32.03
N THR A 511 21.29 33.23 32.73
CA THR A 511 21.49 32.56 34.02
C THR A 511 22.04 33.52 35.07
N THR A 512 21.56 33.40 36.31
CA THR A 512 22.11 34.07 37.50
C THR A 512 22.50 33.05 38.57
N LYS A 513 23.56 33.34 39.31
CA LYS A 513 24.00 32.55 40.48
C LYS A 513 23.46 33.08 41.81
N LEU A 514 22.80 34.24 41.79
CA LEU A 514 22.22 34.80 43.01
C LEU A 514 21.09 33.87 43.48
N ARG A 515 21.11 33.49 44.75
CA ARG A 515 20.09 32.59 45.34
C ARG A 515 18.72 33.27 45.38
N ASN A 516 18.70 34.52 45.82
CA ASN A 516 17.50 35.35 45.94
C ASN A 516 17.78 36.74 45.34
N PRO A 517 17.80 36.88 43.99
CA PRO A 517 17.99 38.17 43.35
C PRO A 517 16.75 39.05 43.52
N HIS A 518 16.93 40.35 43.79
CA HIS A 518 15.84 41.31 43.84
C HIS A 518 15.72 42.08 42.53
N TYR A 519 14.92 41.56 41.60
CA TYR A 519 14.66 42.23 40.33
C TYR A 519 13.56 43.28 40.41
N LEU A 520 13.73 44.39 39.68
CA LEU A 520 12.70 45.40 39.51
C LEU A 520 11.52 44.87 38.69
N PRO A 521 10.28 45.38 38.89
CA PRO A 521 9.10 44.96 38.11
C PRO A 521 9.27 45.06 36.58
N GLU A 522 10.13 45.97 36.12
CA GLU A 522 10.49 46.12 34.71
C GLU A 522 11.11 44.84 34.12
N VAL A 523 11.97 44.17 34.89
CA VAL A 523 12.61 42.91 34.48
C VAL A 523 11.57 41.81 34.29
N PHE A 524 10.58 41.70 35.20
CA PHE A 524 9.49 40.73 35.09
C PHE A 524 8.60 40.92 33.84
N ASN A 525 8.53 42.15 33.32
CA ASN A 525 7.82 42.43 32.07
C ASN A 525 8.64 42.01 30.85
N LYS A 526 9.97 42.13 30.91
CA LYS A 526 10.91 41.83 29.82
C LYS A 526 11.20 40.33 29.67
N VAL A 527 11.42 39.63 30.80
CA VAL A 527 11.85 38.21 30.81
C VAL A 527 10.91 37.33 31.62
N THR A 528 10.89 36.03 31.30
CA THR A 528 10.24 35.01 32.13
C THR A 528 11.23 34.55 33.21
N LEU A 529 10.98 34.90 34.47
CA LEU A 529 11.82 34.44 35.58
C LEU A 529 11.47 32.98 35.93
N ILE A 530 12.44 32.09 35.84
CA ILE A 530 12.30 30.67 36.20
C ILE A 530 13.21 30.38 37.38
N ASN A 531 12.62 29.90 38.47
CA ASN A 531 13.38 29.43 39.61
C ASN A 531 13.89 28.01 39.33
N PHE A 532 15.21 27.89 39.17
CA PHE A 532 15.92 26.64 38.95
C PHE A 532 16.79 26.25 40.15
N ALA A 533 16.51 26.81 41.33
CA ALA A 533 17.18 26.40 42.55
C ALA A 533 16.89 24.91 42.81
N LEU A 534 17.94 24.16 43.12
CA LEU A 534 17.81 22.75 43.47
C LEU A 534 16.86 22.60 44.66
N THR A 535 15.99 21.58 44.62
CA THR A 535 15.07 21.23 45.71
C THR A 535 15.68 20.16 46.63
N MET A 536 15.12 19.96 47.82
CA MET A 536 15.60 18.90 48.72
C MET A 536 15.48 17.52 48.07
N ASP A 537 14.35 17.26 47.43
CA ASP A 537 14.08 16.00 46.72
C ASP A 537 14.97 15.85 45.48
N GLY A 538 15.18 16.92 44.71
CA GLY A 538 16.06 16.89 43.54
C GLY A 538 17.51 16.60 43.91
N LEU A 539 18.00 17.17 45.02
CA LEU A 539 19.33 16.84 45.53
C LEU A 539 19.39 15.40 46.07
N ALA A 540 18.36 14.93 46.76
CA ALA A 540 18.31 13.56 47.27
C ALA A 540 18.38 12.53 46.14
N ASP A 541 17.64 12.73 45.04
CA ASP A 541 17.72 11.84 43.86
C ASP A 541 19.09 11.92 43.17
N GLN A 542 19.69 13.12 43.09
CA GLN A 542 21.04 13.29 42.56
C GLN A 542 22.08 12.54 43.42
N LEU A 543 22.02 12.67 44.75
CA LEU A 543 22.92 11.96 45.66
C LEU A 543 22.67 10.45 45.60
N LEU A 544 21.42 10.02 45.46
CA LEU A 544 21.07 8.61 45.29
C LEU A 544 21.72 8.01 44.05
N GLY A 545 21.68 8.71 42.92
CA GLY A 545 22.40 8.30 41.72
C GLY A 545 23.90 8.13 41.96
N ILE A 546 24.52 9.05 42.71
CA ILE A 546 25.96 8.98 43.04
C ILE A 546 26.28 7.80 43.96
N VAL A 547 25.46 7.53 44.98
CA VAL A 547 25.64 6.37 45.88
C VAL A 547 25.55 5.08 45.10
N VAL A 548 24.51 4.92 44.29
CA VAL A 548 24.27 3.71 43.51
C VAL A 548 25.39 3.52 42.49
N ALA A 549 25.85 4.58 41.83
CA ALA A 549 26.98 4.52 40.90
C ALA A 549 28.29 4.04 41.56
N LYS A 550 28.50 4.34 42.84
CA LYS A 550 29.70 3.95 43.59
C LYS A 550 29.59 2.57 44.25
N GLU A 551 28.43 2.25 44.85
CA GLU A 551 28.20 0.98 45.55
C GLU A 551 27.87 -0.17 44.57
N ARG A 552 27.09 0.11 43.53
CA ARG A 552 26.58 -0.85 42.55
C ARG A 552 26.74 -0.33 41.12
N PRO A 553 27.98 -0.18 40.63
CA PRO A 553 28.24 0.30 39.27
C PRO A 553 27.63 -0.62 38.20
N ASP A 554 27.45 -1.90 38.50
CA ASP A 554 26.78 -2.88 37.65
C ASP A 554 25.31 -2.53 37.36
N LEU A 555 24.59 -2.05 38.39
CA LEU A 555 23.19 -1.65 38.25
C LEU A 555 23.07 -0.29 37.54
N GLU A 556 23.98 0.64 37.82
CA GLU A 556 23.99 1.96 37.19
C GLU A 556 24.26 1.88 35.69
N GLN A 557 25.25 1.07 35.26
CA GLN A 557 25.53 0.84 33.83
C GLN A 557 24.35 0.20 33.10
N LYS A 558 23.69 -0.77 33.75
CA LYS A 558 22.46 -1.37 33.21
C LYS A 558 21.34 -0.35 33.09
N MET A 559 21.16 0.51 34.10
CA MET A 559 20.16 1.57 34.08
C MET A 559 20.40 2.56 32.94
N GLN A 560 21.64 3.04 32.77
CA GLN A 560 22.00 3.97 31.69
C GLN A 560 21.75 3.35 30.32
N THR A 561 22.13 2.08 30.12
CA THR A 561 21.84 1.33 28.89
C THR A 561 20.33 1.24 28.66
N LEU A 562 19.55 0.86 29.67
CA LEU A 562 18.08 0.76 29.57
C LEU A 562 17.40 2.09 29.28
N ILE A 563 17.93 3.22 29.77
CA ILE A 563 17.40 4.56 29.48
C ILE A 563 17.60 4.89 28.00
N VAL A 564 18.80 4.66 27.48
CA VAL A 564 19.13 4.93 26.07
C VAL A 564 18.34 3.98 25.16
N GLU A 565 18.29 2.70 25.48
CA GLU A 565 17.48 1.71 24.76
C GLU A 565 15.99 2.07 24.81
N GLY A 566 15.47 2.48 25.98
CA GLY A 566 14.08 2.90 26.12
C GLY A 566 13.72 4.12 25.26
N ALA A 567 14.63 5.11 25.18
CA ALA A 567 14.47 6.27 24.32
C ALA A 567 14.51 5.88 22.83
N ASN A 568 15.48 5.05 22.43
CA ASN A 568 15.63 4.55 21.06
C ASN A 568 14.42 3.69 20.65
N ASN A 569 13.92 2.82 21.53
CA ASN A 569 12.76 1.99 21.30
C ASN A 569 11.49 2.83 21.09
N ARG A 570 11.28 3.88 21.89
CA ARG A 570 10.14 4.80 21.69
C ARG A 570 10.26 5.58 20.38
N LYS A 571 11.47 6.04 20.04
CA LYS A 571 11.72 6.70 18.75
C LYS A 571 11.45 5.75 17.58
N ALA A 572 11.95 4.52 17.64
CA ALA A 572 11.71 3.50 16.63
C ALA A 572 10.23 3.14 16.49
N LEU A 573 9.46 3.05 17.58
CA LEU A 573 8.00 2.83 17.50
C LEU A 573 7.30 3.95 16.74
N LYS A 574 7.71 5.20 16.96
CA LYS A 574 7.15 6.35 16.24
C LYS A 574 7.56 6.37 14.78
N GLU A 575 8.83 6.06 14.47
CA GLU A 575 9.31 5.96 13.09
C GLU A 575 8.61 4.84 12.32
N VAL A 576 8.33 3.71 12.97
CA VAL A 576 7.54 2.62 12.39
C VAL A 576 6.11 3.08 12.11
N GLU A 577 5.47 3.79 13.03
CA GLU A 577 4.13 4.35 12.84
C GLU A 577 4.10 5.37 11.69
N ASP A 578 5.06 6.29 11.65
CA ASP A 578 5.20 7.28 10.59
C ASP A 578 5.47 6.59 9.22
N SER A 579 6.27 5.52 9.19
CA SER A 579 6.53 4.70 8.00
C SER A 579 5.29 3.96 7.51
N ILE A 580 4.48 3.40 8.42
CA ILE A 580 3.19 2.78 8.10
C ILE A 580 2.24 3.83 7.49
N LEU A 581 2.16 5.02 8.09
CA LEU A 581 1.32 6.11 7.59
C LEU A 581 1.82 6.61 6.22
N GLU A 582 3.14 6.70 6.03
CA GLU A 582 3.74 7.11 4.76
C GLU A 582 3.44 6.09 3.65
N THR A 583 3.65 4.79 3.90
CA THR A 583 3.31 3.73 2.92
C THR A 583 1.82 3.70 2.62
N LEU A 584 0.95 3.88 3.61
CA LEU A 584 -0.50 3.95 3.37
C LEU A 584 -0.91 5.24 2.63
N SER A 585 -0.14 6.33 2.75
CA SER A 585 -0.39 7.60 2.06
C SER A 585 0.11 7.61 0.60
N SER A 586 1.21 6.90 0.33
CA SER A 586 1.86 6.88 -0.97
C SER A 586 1.09 6.02 -1.97
N VAL A 587 0.41 4.97 -1.49
CA VAL A 587 -0.42 4.10 -2.33
C VAL A 587 -1.69 4.83 -2.79
N LYS A 588 -1.63 5.41 -3.99
CA LYS A 588 -2.77 5.97 -4.71
C LYS A 588 -3.47 4.86 -5.50
N GLY A 589 -4.10 3.90 -4.82
CA GLY A 589 -4.77 2.79 -5.51
C GLY A 589 -5.14 1.63 -4.59
N ASN A 590 -5.35 0.44 -5.18
CA ASN A 590 -5.67 -0.76 -4.42
C ASN A 590 -4.39 -1.31 -3.75
N ILE A 591 -4.27 -1.15 -2.42
CA ILE A 591 -3.14 -1.66 -1.61
C ILE A 591 -2.86 -3.15 -1.86
N LEU A 592 -3.87 -3.91 -2.27
CA LEU A 592 -3.74 -5.33 -2.61
C LEU A 592 -2.81 -5.63 -3.80
N GLU A 593 -2.55 -4.63 -4.65
CA GLU A 593 -1.75 -4.79 -5.87
C GLU A 593 -0.28 -4.40 -5.67
N ASP A 594 0.05 -3.71 -4.57
CA ASP A 594 1.42 -3.29 -4.25
C ASP A 594 2.10 -4.25 -3.26
N GLU A 595 2.96 -5.13 -3.77
CA GLU A 595 3.70 -6.07 -2.93
C GLU A 595 4.72 -5.41 -2.01
N THR A 596 5.22 -4.22 -2.38
CA THR A 596 6.19 -3.49 -1.54
C THR A 596 5.51 -2.98 -0.28
N ALA A 597 4.30 -2.43 -0.41
CA ALA A 597 3.50 -1.98 0.72
C ALA A 597 3.16 -3.13 1.68
N VAL A 598 2.78 -4.31 1.16
CA VAL A 598 2.48 -5.48 2.00
C VAL A 598 3.70 -5.93 2.80
N ASN A 599 4.87 -6.00 2.17
CA ASN A 599 6.10 -6.43 2.84
C ASN A 599 6.59 -5.41 3.88
N ILE A 600 6.45 -4.11 3.61
CA ILE A 600 6.76 -3.05 4.58
C ILE A 600 5.82 -3.12 5.78
N LEU A 601 4.52 -3.35 5.58
CA LEU A 601 3.56 -3.49 6.68
C LEU A 601 3.84 -4.71 7.57
N ASP A 602 4.21 -5.85 6.98
CA ASP A 602 4.53 -7.06 7.74
C ASP A 602 5.83 -6.94 8.54
N SER A 603 6.88 -6.39 7.91
CA SER A 603 8.15 -6.14 8.59
C SER A 603 7.99 -5.12 9.72
N SER A 604 7.25 -4.03 9.48
CA SER A 604 6.92 -2.99 10.46
C SER A 604 6.14 -3.55 11.65
N LYS A 605 5.17 -4.44 11.42
CA LYS A 605 4.43 -5.12 12.49
C LYS A 605 5.33 -6.02 13.34
N THR A 606 6.20 -6.79 12.69
CA THR A 606 7.10 -7.70 13.40
C THR A 606 8.06 -6.91 14.29
N LEU A 607 8.59 -5.82 13.75
CA LEU A 607 9.48 -4.91 14.47
C LEU A 607 8.74 -4.19 15.62
N SER A 608 7.51 -3.72 15.42
CA SER A 608 6.68 -3.13 16.48
C SER A 608 6.42 -4.12 17.62
N LYS A 609 6.07 -5.39 17.31
CA LYS A 609 5.87 -6.44 18.33
C LYS A 609 7.14 -6.73 19.12
N ASP A 610 8.29 -6.85 18.45
CA ASP A 610 9.58 -7.06 19.10
C ASP A 610 9.93 -5.89 20.02
N ILE A 611 9.71 -4.64 19.57
CA ILE A 611 9.96 -3.46 20.42
C ILE A 611 9.03 -3.43 21.63
N ILE A 612 7.75 -3.78 21.48
CA ILE A 612 6.81 -3.81 22.61
C ILE A 612 7.28 -4.85 23.66
N GLN A 613 7.67 -6.05 23.22
CA GLN A 613 8.19 -7.08 24.12
C GLN A 613 9.49 -6.65 24.82
N LYS A 614 10.42 -6.03 24.07
CA LYS A 614 11.64 -5.44 24.66
C LYS A 614 11.31 -4.34 25.66
N GLN A 615 10.30 -3.53 25.39
CA GLN A 615 9.88 -2.45 26.27
C GLN A 615 9.22 -2.99 27.55
N GLU A 616 8.46 -4.07 27.49
CA GLU A 616 7.91 -4.76 28.67
C GLU A 616 9.03 -5.35 29.53
N ALA A 617 9.97 -6.07 28.94
CA ALA A 617 11.14 -6.60 29.64
C ALA A 617 12.01 -5.50 30.28
N ALA A 618 12.19 -4.38 29.56
CA ALA A 618 12.90 -3.22 30.07
C ALA A 618 12.18 -2.58 31.27
N LYS A 619 10.84 -2.49 31.25
CA LYS A 619 10.04 -1.99 32.38
C LYS A 619 10.18 -2.87 33.62
N GLU A 620 10.09 -4.19 33.47
CA GLU A 620 10.27 -5.12 34.59
C GLU A 620 11.66 -4.98 35.22
N THR A 621 12.69 -4.91 34.37
CA THR A 621 14.07 -4.70 34.82
C THR A 621 14.24 -3.34 35.52
N GLN A 622 13.60 -2.29 35.00
CA GLN A 622 13.62 -0.96 35.60
C GLN A 622 12.99 -0.95 37.00
N VAL A 623 11.88 -1.67 37.21
CA VAL A 623 11.25 -1.79 38.53
C VAL A 623 12.18 -2.50 39.53
N ILE A 624 12.88 -3.54 39.09
CA ILE A 624 13.86 -4.24 39.94
C ILE A 624 15.02 -3.32 40.33
N ILE A 625 15.56 -2.57 39.36
CA ILE A 625 16.63 -1.59 39.60
C ILE A 625 16.14 -0.51 40.57
N GLU A 626 14.95 0.03 40.36
CA GLU A 626 14.39 1.07 41.21
C GLU A 626 14.20 0.58 42.65
N LYS A 627 13.75 -0.67 42.83
CA LYS A 627 13.66 -1.29 44.17
C LYS A 627 15.01 -1.33 44.86
N CYS A 628 16.09 -1.70 44.16
CA CYS A 628 17.44 -1.67 44.72
C CYS A 628 17.94 -0.24 44.99
N ARG A 629 17.52 0.77 44.22
CA ARG A 629 17.82 2.18 44.50
C ARG A 629 17.14 2.63 45.79
N LEU A 630 15.88 2.27 45.99
CA LEU A 630 15.10 2.65 47.18
C LEU A 630 15.75 2.21 48.50
N ASP A 631 16.51 1.12 48.49
CA ASP A 631 17.25 0.66 49.68
C ASP A 631 18.26 1.71 50.17
N TYR A 632 18.85 2.51 49.27
CA TYR A 632 19.83 3.55 49.60
C TYR A 632 19.23 4.95 49.84
N THR A 633 17.95 5.16 49.52
CA THR A 633 17.24 6.43 49.71
C THR A 633 17.41 7.02 51.12
N PRO A 634 17.34 6.24 52.23
CA PRO A 634 17.51 6.80 53.57
C PRO A 634 18.86 7.47 53.82
N PHE A 635 19.91 7.11 53.08
CA PHE A 635 21.21 7.77 53.16
C PHE A 635 21.21 9.07 52.35
N SER A 636 20.66 9.05 51.15
CA SER A 636 20.57 10.22 50.28
C SER A 636 19.70 11.34 50.85
N ASP A 637 18.54 11.00 51.44
CA ASP A 637 17.65 11.96 52.10
C ASP A 637 18.35 12.61 53.30
N HIS A 638 19.04 11.79 54.09
CA HIS A 638 19.82 12.24 55.24
C HIS A 638 20.92 13.22 54.81
N SER A 639 21.66 12.91 53.75
CA SER A 639 22.71 13.80 53.23
C SER A 639 22.15 15.05 52.56
N SER A 640 21.00 14.97 51.86
CA SER A 640 20.33 16.13 51.30
C SER A 640 19.93 17.12 52.41
N CYS A 641 19.32 16.61 53.49
CA CYS A 641 18.98 17.41 54.67
C CYS A 641 20.19 18.16 55.23
N LEU A 642 21.35 17.50 55.32
CA LEU A 642 22.59 18.10 55.79
C LEU A 642 23.14 19.19 54.86
N TYR A 643 23.02 19.04 53.55
CA TYR A 643 23.41 20.08 52.62
C TYR A 643 22.64 21.38 52.88
N TYR A 644 21.33 21.31 53.09
CA TYR A 644 20.53 22.51 53.31
C TYR A 644 20.88 23.23 54.61
N THR A 645 21.27 22.50 55.67
CA THR A 645 21.79 23.13 56.89
C THR A 645 23.02 24.00 56.61
N ILE A 646 23.88 23.59 55.67
CA ILE A 646 25.08 24.32 55.28
C ILE A 646 24.73 25.48 54.36
N THR A 647 23.75 25.33 53.47
CA THR A 647 23.32 26.42 52.58
C THR A 647 22.71 27.60 53.31
N ASP A 648 22.26 27.40 54.55
CA ASP A 648 21.62 28.45 55.37
C ASP A 648 22.62 29.14 56.32
N LEU A 649 23.85 28.63 56.44
CA LEU A 649 24.94 29.28 57.19
C LEU A 649 25.33 30.69 56.69
N PRO A 650 25.21 31.06 55.40
CA PRO A 650 25.39 32.43 54.94
C PRO A 650 24.51 33.47 55.66
N ASN A 651 23.38 33.05 56.24
CA ASN A 651 22.52 33.92 57.03
C ASN A 651 23.16 34.31 58.38
N VAL A 652 24.12 33.52 58.88
CA VAL A 652 24.90 33.82 60.08
C VAL A 652 26.07 34.73 59.71
N ASP A 653 26.87 34.31 58.72
CA ASP A 653 27.98 35.10 58.19
C ASP A 653 28.09 34.87 56.68
N PRO A 654 28.11 35.93 55.84
CA PRO A 654 28.20 35.81 54.39
C PRO A 654 29.43 35.02 53.90
N MET A 655 30.49 34.86 54.70
CA MET A 655 31.67 34.06 54.36
C MET A 655 31.38 32.54 54.33
N TYR A 656 30.30 32.08 54.96
CA TYR A 656 29.98 30.65 55.09
C TYR A 656 29.24 30.08 53.88
N GLN A 657 29.82 30.29 52.70
CA GLN A 657 29.29 29.79 51.44
C GLN A 657 30.05 28.55 50.97
N TYR A 658 29.31 27.48 50.69
CA TYR A 658 29.88 26.22 50.23
C TYR A 658 29.25 25.83 48.89
N SER A 659 30.09 25.43 47.94
CA SER A 659 29.60 24.96 46.64
C SER A 659 29.05 23.54 46.73
N LEU A 660 28.05 23.24 45.89
CA LEU A 660 27.51 21.88 45.77
C LEU A 660 28.58 20.87 45.33
N VAL A 661 29.51 21.27 44.46
CA VAL A 661 30.61 20.41 43.98
C VAL A 661 31.52 19.99 45.14
N TRP A 662 31.84 20.93 46.03
CA TRP A 662 32.64 20.63 47.22
C TRP A 662 31.93 19.63 48.15
N PHE A 663 30.63 19.82 48.38
CA PHE A 663 29.81 18.91 49.18
C PHE A 663 29.77 17.50 48.58
N ILE A 664 29.55 17.38 47.27
CA ILE A 664 29.55 16.10 46.55
C ILE A 664 30.90 15.38 46.67
N ASN A 665 32.02 16.10 46.62
CA ASN A 665 33.34 15.50 46.79
C ASN A 665 33.52 14.90 48.19
N ILE A 666 33.05 15.58 49.25
CA ILE A 666 33.06 15.03 50.62
C ILE A 666 32.18 13.79 50.71
N PHE A 667 31.02 13.83 50.06
CA PHE A 667 30.09 12.70 50.00
C PHE A 667 30.72 11.47 49.35
N ILE A 668 31.34 11.62 48.17
CA ILE A 668 32.06 10.54 47.47
C ILE A 668 33.19 9.98 48.34
N ASN A 669 34.02 10.85 48.92
CA ASN A 669 35.12 10.42 49.79
C ASN A 669 34.62 9.66 51.02
N SER A 670 33.44 10.01 51.55
CA SER A 670 32.84 9.35 52.70
C SER A 670 32.34 7.94 52.36
N ILE A 671 31.83 7.74 51.13
CA ILE A 671 31.43 6.40 50.64
C ILE A 671 32.67 5.50 50.53
N GLU A 672 33.77 6.02 50.00
CA GLU A 672 35.03 5.29 49.81
C GLU A 672 35.74 4.97 51.14
N THR A 673 35.61 5.82 52.16
CA THR A 673 36.26 5.64 53.47
C THR A 673 35.44 4.78 54.44
N ALA A 674 34.11 4.72 54.27
CA ALA A 674 33.23 4.02 55.19
C ALA A 674 33.46 2.49 55.20
N SER A 675 33.24 1.84 56.35
CA SER A 675 33.39 0.40 56.53
C SER A 675 32.36 -0.42 55.72
N VAL A 676 32.85 -1.38 54.93
CA VAL A 676 32.02 -2.22 54.06
C VAL A 676 31.30 -3.31 54.88
N SER A 677 30.01 -3.54 54.62
CA SER A 677 29.19 -4.56 55.25
C SER A 677 28.27 -5.22 54.21
N PRO A 678 28.05 -6.55 54.26
CA PRO A 678 27.11 -7.24 53.37
C PRO A 678 25.64 -6.95 53.69
N ASP A 679 25.34 -6.55 54.92
CA ASP A 679 24.01 -6.08 55.32
C ASP A 679 23.86 -4.59 54.99
N ILE A 680 22.90 -4.29 54.09
CA ILE A 680 22.62 -2.95 53.57
C ILE A 680 22.24 -1.99 54.71
N THR A 681 21.45 -2.44 55.68
CA THR A 681 20.98 -1.57 56.78
C THR A 681 22.15 -1.10 57.64
N LYS A 682 23.09 -2.00 57.95
CA LYS A 682 24.32 -1.67 58.67
C LYS A 682 25.27 -0.82 57.83
N ARG A 683 25.39 -1.11 56.52
CA ARG A 683 26.19 -0.30 55.60
C ARG A 683 25.69 1.15 55.56
N ILE A 684 24.38 1.37 55.49
CA ILE A 684 23.77 2.71 55.55
C ILE A 684 24.09 3.41 56.87
N GLY A 685 24.06 2.69 58.00
CA GLY A 685 24.48 3.23 59.30
C GLY A 685 25.92 3.76 59.27
N TYR A 686 26.86 2.95 58.79
CA TYR A 686 28.27 3.35 58.68
C TYR A 686 28.50 4.51 57.70
N LEU A 687 27.78 4.53 56.58
CA LEU A 687 27.81 5.63 55.61
C LEU A 687 27.34 6.93 56.26
N LYS A 688 26.22 6.92 56.98
CA LYS A 688 25.69 8.08 57.71
C LYS A 688 26.69 8.60 58.74
N GLU A 689 27.25 7.72 59.58
CA GLU A 689 28.21 8.13 60.62
C GLU A 689 29.49 8.73 60.03
N THR A 690 30.07 8.07 59.04
CA THR A 690 31.30 8.52 58.37
C THR A 690 31.08 9.86 57.68
N PHE A 691 29.96 10.00 56.96
CA PHE A 691 29.59 11.24 56.27
C PHE A 691 29.35 12.39 57.26
N ASN A 692 28.56 12.16 58.33
CA ASN A 692 28.29 13.16 59.36
C ASN A 692 29.59 13.69 59.98
N TYR A 693 30.48 12.78 60.35
CA TYR A 693 31.75 13.14 60.97
C TYR A 693 32.66 13.92 60.02
N SER A 694 32.79 13.45 58.77
CA SER A 694 33.59 14.12 57.74
C SER A 694 33.05 15.51 57.42
N LEU A 695 31.74 15.65 57.23
CA LEU A 695 31.10 16.92 56.95
C LEU A 695 31.26 17.90 58.12
N TYR A 696 30.99 17.44 59.34
CA TYR A 696 31.13 18.23 60.56
C TYR A 696 32.56 18.76 60.73
N LEU A 697 33.57 17.88 60.61
CA LEU A 697 34.97 18.29 60.73
C LEU A 697 35.38 19.33 59.70
N ASN A 698 35.00 19.15 58.43
CA ASN A 698 35.38 20.07 57.37
C ASN A 698 34.70 21.44 57.53
N VAL A 699 33.42 21.48 57.90
CA VAL A 699 32.71 22.74 58.16
C VAL A 699 33.28 23.43 59.40
N CYS A 700 33.47 22.72 60.52
CA CYS A 700 34.05 23.29 61.74
C CYS A 700 35.49 23.82 61.58
N ARG A 701 36.25 23.35 60.58
CA ARG A 701 37.57 23.93 60.26
C ARG A 701 37.47 25.32 59.64
N SER A 702 36.39 25.60 58.91
CA SER A 702 36.15 26.89 58.26
C SER A 702 35.36 27.90 59.10
N LEU A 703 34.61 27.44 60.12
CA LEU A 703 33.82 28.30 60.99
C LEU A 703 34.66 28.99 62.08
N PHE A 704 34.24 30.20 62.47
CA PHE A 704 34.79 30.86 63.66
C PHE A 704 34.42 30.09 64.93
N ASN A 705 35.25 30.16 65.97
CA ASN A 705 35.01 29.44 67.22
C ASN A 705 33.66 29.78 67.88
N LYS A 706 33.17 31.02 67.73
CA LYS A 706 31.86 31.45 68.24
C LYS A 706 30.69 30.70 67.60
N ASP A 707 30.81 30.33 66.32
CA ASP A 707 29.69 29.79 65.53
C ASP A 707 29.70 28.25 65.48
N LYS A 708 30.75 27.60 65.99
CA LYS A 708 30.85 26.12 66.03
C LYS A 708 29.74 25.48 66.84
N THR A 709 29.46 26.00 68.05
CA THR A 709 28.40 25.47 68.92
C THR A 709 27.02 25.67 68.30
N LEU A 710 26.81 26.82 67.66
CA LEU A 710 25.57 27.11 66.92
C LEU A 710 25.38 26.10 65.79
N TYR A 711 26.42 25.84 64.99
CA TYR A 711 26.36 24.83 63.94
C TYR A 711 26.10 23.43 64.48
N SER A 712 26.75 23.02 65.58
CA SER A 712 26.47 21.72 66.23
C SER A 712 25.00 21.61 66.65
N PHE A 713 24.41 22.69 67.18
CA PHE A 713 23.00 22.73 67.57
C PHE A 713 22.06 22.66 66.36
N ILE A 714 22.30 23.44 65.31
CA ILE A 714 21.51 23.42 64.06
C ILE A 714 21.59 22.04 63.41
N LEU A 715 22.78 21.46 63.33
CA LEU A 715 23.01 20.13 62.77
C LEU A 715 22.19 19.07 63.54
N CYS A 716 22.27 19.09 64.87
CA CYS A 716 21.57 18.13 65.73
C CYS A 716 20.04 18.25 65.62
N THR A 717 19.51 19.48 65.74
CA THR A 717 18.07 19.76 65.67
C THR A 717 17.50 19.38 64.30
N THR A 718 18.22 19.68 63.22
CA THR A 718 17.81 19.31 61.86
C THR A 718 17.78 17.80 61.67
N LEU A 719 18.79 17.07 62.19
CA LEU A 719 18.80 15.61 62.17
C LEU A 719 17.68 14.98 63.03
N MET A 720 17.35 15.57 64.17
CA MET A 720 16.23 15.09 64.99
C MET A 720 14.88 15.35 64.32
N THR A 721 14.76 16.49 63.64
CA THR A 721 13.56 16.87 62.89
C THR A 721 13.35 15.93 61.70
N SER A 722 14.40 15.57 60.96
CA SER A 722 14.27 14.67 59.81
C SER A 722 13.83 13.24 60.19
N VAL A 723 14.15 12.80 61.42
CA VAL A 723 13.71 11.51 61.97
C VAL A 723 12.36 11.63 62.72
N ASN A 724 11.70 12.79 62.64
CA ASN A 724 10.46 13.11 63.37
C ASN A 724 10.55 12.89 64.89
N LYS A 725 11.76 13.02 65.46
CA LYS A 725 11.98 12.94 66.91
C LYS A 725 11.77 14.27 67.62
N LEU A 726 11.78 15.36 66.87
CA LEU A 726 11.57 16.72 67.36
C LEU A 726 10.47 17.36 66.53
N GLN A 727 9.42 17.87 67.17
CA GLN A 727 8.38 18.61 66.44
C GLN A 727 8.81 20.06 66.21
N LYS A 728 8.45 20.60 65.04
CA LYS A 728 8.78 22.00 64.71
C LYS A 728 8.22 23.00 65.72
N SER A 729 7.02 22.75 66.24
CA SER A 729 6.39 23.58 67.28
C SER A 729 7.17 23.62 68.59
N GLU A 730 7.83 22.52 68.96
CA GLU A 730 8.67 22.45 70.18
C GLU A 730 9.97 23.23 69.98
N LEU A 731 10.57 23.14 68.79
CA LEU A 731 11.76 23.90 68.45
C LEU A 731 11.47 25.40 68.34
N ASP A 732 10.36 25.78 67.70
CA ASP A 732 9.92 27.18 67.60
C ASP A 732 9.68 27.77 69.00
N PHE A 733 9.06 27.01 69.91
CA PHE A 733 8.88 27.40 71.31
C PHE A 733 10.22 27.54 72.05
N LEU A 734 11.18 26.64 71.85
CA LEU A 734 12.51 26.75 72.45
C LEU A 734 13.26 28.01 71.98
N MET A 735 13.07 28.41 70.71
CA MET A 735 13.79 29.53 70.09
C MET A 735 13.15 30.90 70.36
N THR A 736 11.82 30.98 70.33
CA THR A 736 11.09 32.26 70.44
C THR A 736 10.42 32.45 71.81
N GLY A 737 10.34 31.40 72.62
CA GLY A 737 9.46 31.34 73.76
C GLY A 737 7.99 31.38 73.32
N GLY A 738 7.08 31.43 74.29
CA GLY A 738 5.70 31.79 73.98
C GLY A 738 5.57 33.31 73.92
N ILE A 739 5.07 33.88 72.82
CA ILE A 739 4.53 35.24 72.80
C ILE A 739 3.02 35.12 72.97
N GLY A 740 2.49 35.47 74.13
CA GLY A 740 1.06 35.31 74.42
C GLY A 740 0.56 36.20 75.55
N LEU A 741 -0.72 36.55 75.45
CA LEU A 741 -1.52 37.33 76.39
C LEU A 741 -1.60 36.68 77.79
N GLU A 742 -2.07 37.48 78.75
CA GLU A 742 -2.21 37.18 80.19
C GLU A 742 -2.59 35.72 80.49
N ASN A 743 -1.77 35.08 81.32
CA ASN A 743 -1.99 33.74 81.83
C ASN A 743 -3.10 33.76 82.91
N PRO A 744 -4.12 32.87 82.84
CA PRO A 744 -5.18 32.81 83.85
C PRO A 744 -4.75 32.17 85.18
N VAL A 745 -3.56 31.54 85.25
CA VAL A 745 -3.08 30.84 86.46
C VAL A 745 -2.14 31.74 87.28
N PRO A 746 -2.48 32.09 88.54
CA PRO A 746 -1.64 32.95 89.37
C PRO A 746 -0.34 32.25 89.79
N ASN A 747 0.75 33.02 89.86
CA ASN A 747 2.06 32.54 90.26
C ASN A 747 2.05 32.02 91.71
N PRO A 748 2.38 30.73 91.95
CA PRO A 748 2.34 30.13 93.29
C PRO A 748 3.56 30.48 94.16
N ALA A 749 4.62 31.07 93.60
CA ALA A 749 5.85 31.41 94.32
C ALA A 749 6.47 32.76 93.86
N PRO A 750 5.79 33.89 94.10
CA PRO A 750 6.21 35.22 93.63
C PRO A 750 7.50 35.74 94.29
N ASP A 751 7.92 35.15 95.41
CA ASP A 751 9.11 35.58 96.17
C ASP A 751 10.43 35.40 95.40
N TRP A 752 10.47 34.53 94.40
CA TRP A 752 11.70 34.26 93.64
C TRP A 752 11.46 33.89 92.17
N LEU A 753 10.28 33.38 91.81
CA LEU A 753 9.92 33.10 90.43
C LEU A 753 9.23 34.34 89.83
N SER A 754 9.78 34.87 88.74
CA SER A 754 9.15 35.99 88.05
C SER A 754 7.87 35.55 87.32
N ASP A 755 6.87 36.44 87.24
CA ASP A 755 5.61 36.14 86.54
C ASP A 755 5.85 35.78 85.06
N LYS A 756 6.87 36.38 84.42
CA LYS A 756 7.29 36.02 83.05
C LYS A 756 7.73 34.56 82.93
N SER A 757 8.53 34.08 83.88
CA SER A 757 9.00 32.69 83.89
C SER A 757 7.87 31.71 84.23
N TRP A 758 6.90 32.13 85.05
CA TRP A 758 5.71 31.35 85.34
C TRP A 758 4.79 31.20 84.12
N ASP A 759 4.62 32.26 83.34
CA ASP A 759 3.85 32.23 82.09
C ASP A 759 4.47 31.31 81.05
N GLU A 760 5.81 31.28 80.95
CA GLU A 760 6.52 30.34 80.09
C GLU A 760 6.32 28.88 80.54
N LEU A 761 6.38 28.62 81.85
CA LEU A 761 6.16 27.27 82.41
C LEU A 761 4.74 26.76 82.15
N CYS A 762 3.72 27.61 82.30
CA CYS A 762 2.33 27.22 82.01
C CYS A 762 2.12 26.88 80.53
N ARG A 763 2.86 27.52 79.62
CA ARG A 763 2.78 27.22 78.17
C ARG A 763 3.50 25.93 77.81
N VAL A 764 4.55 25.55 78.52
CA VAL A 764 5.18 24.23 78.34
C VAL A 764 4.16 23.12 78.59
N GLU A 765 3.19 23.32 79.49
CA GLU A 765 2.12 22.36 79.77
C GLU A 765 1.17 22.13 78.58
N GLU A 766 1.14 23.01 77.57
CA GLU A 766 0.29 22.82 76.39
C GLU A 766 0.76 21.66 75.49
N PHE A 767 2.06 21.33 75.54
CA PHE A 767 2.67 20.25 74.76
C PHE A 767 2.35 18.88 75.34
N THR A 768 2.07 17.90 74.47
CA THR A 768 1.60 16.56 74.85
C THR A 768 2.56 15.80 75.76
N ASP A 769 3.87 16.02 75.61
CA ASP A 769 4.91 15.37 76.43
C ASP A 769 5.00 15.93 77.86
N PHE A 770 4.44 17.13 78.07
CA PHE A 770 4.37 17.81 79.36
C PHE A 770 2.94 17.86 79.93
N LYS A 771 1.91 17.57 79.11
CA LYS A 771 0.52 17.41 79.53
C LYS A 771 0.35 16.26 80.52
N GLY A 772 -0.24 16.56 81.66
CA GLY A 772 -0.60 15.54 82.65
C GLY A 772 0.50 15.17 83.65
N ASN A 773 1.51 16.03 83.84
CA ASN A 773 2.38 15.93 85.00
C ASN A 773 1.68 16.62 86.19
N PRO A 774 1.01 15.91 87.11
CA PRO A 774 0.24 16.53 88.20
C PRO A 774 1.16 17.19 89.25
N HIS A 775 2.49 17.05 89.08
CA HIS A 775 3.52 17.46 90.03
C HIS A 775 4.00 18.92 89.88
N PHE A 776 3.45 19.72 88.96
CA PHE A 776 3.62 21.18 89.08
C PHE A 776 2.77 21.76 90.21
N GLY A 777 1.81 21.00 90.77
CA GLY A 777 1.05 21.37 91.98
C GLY A 777 1.78 21.11 93.30
N GLU A 778 2.86 20.31 93.33
CA GLU A 778 3.75 20.16 94.49
C GLU A 778 4.88 21.21 94.45
N VAL A 779 4.46 22.47 94.33
CA VAL A 779 5.32 23.63 94.03
C VAL A 779 6.45 23.82 95.04
N ASN A 780 6.30 23.44 96.31
CA ASN A 780 7.29 23.78 97.34
C ASN A 780 8.56 22.89 97.36
N TYR A 781 8.52 21.64 96.89
CA TYR A 781 9.66 20.72 97.04
C TYR A 781 10.68 20.77 95.87
N ARG A 782 10.21 21.09 94.66
CA ARG A 782 11.06 21.17 93.46
C ARG A 782 11.70 22.54 93.26
N LEU A 783 11.00 23.59 93.67
CA LEU A 783 11.48 24.97 93.64
C LEU A 783 12.70 25.21 94.56
N THR A 784 12.85 24.43 95.63
CA THR A 784 14.03 24.45 96.51
C THR A 784 15.34 24.02 95.83
N CYS A 785 15.29 23.17 94.78
CA CYS A 785 16.49 22.77 94.04
C CYS A 785 17.06 23.89 93.16
N LEU A 786 16.24 24.85 92.72
CA LEU A 786 16.65 25.97 91.86
C LEU A 786 17.40 27.09 92.62
N LYS A 787 17.35 27.10 93.95
CA LYS A 787 18.07 28.07 94.80
C LYS A 787 19.56 27.73 95.02
N GLY A 788 20.05 26.57 94.59
CA GLY A 788 21.43 26.12 94.77
C GLY A 788 22.34 26.42 93.58
N SER A 789 23.57 26.88 93.84
CA SER A 789 24.59 27.33 92.87
C SER A 789 25.23 26.25 91.98
N CYS A 790 24.59 25.09 91.79
CA CYS A 790 25.01 24.06 90.85
C CYS A 790 23.83 23.63 89.97
N LEU A 791 23.76 24.21 88.76
CA LEU A 791 22.89 23.76 87.67
C LEU A 791 23.53 22.53 87.00
N GLU A 792 23.50 21.38 87.68
CA GLU A 792 23.67 20.07 87.04
C GLU A 792 22.48 19.16 87.37
N LEU A 793 21.75 18.79 86.31
CA LEU A 793 20.94 17.57 86.19
C LEU A 793 19.72 17.43 87.14
N VAL A 794 18.60 18.06 86.76
CA VAL A 794 17.32 17.32 86.84
C VAL A 794 17.15 16.58 85.51
N VAL A 795 17.86 15.45 85.39
CA VAL A 795 17.43 14.40 84.47
C VAL A 795 16.14 13.86 85.04
N VAL A 796 15.03 14.19 84.40
CA VAL A 796 13.82 13.38 84.53
C VAL A 796 14.22 12.00 83.98
N LYS A 797 14.67 11.11 84.88
CA LYS A 797 14.79 9.69 84.59
C LYS A 797 13.39 9.22 84.19
N ARG A 798 13.12 9.15 82.89
CA ARG A 798 12.14 8.20 82.36
C ARG A 798 12.61 6.84 82.87
N LYS A 799 11.92 6.29 83.88
CA LYS A 799 11.83 4.84 84.01
C LYS A 799 11.12 4.38 82.75
N ILE A 800 11.90 4.10 81.71
CA ILE A 800 11.47 3.21 80.65
C ILE A 800 11.37 1.86 81.37
N ASN A 801 10.15 1.46 81.72
CA ASN A 801 9.88 0.05 81.91
C ASN A 801 10.09 -0.58 80.53
N LEU A 802 11.21 -1.28 80.38
CA LEU A 802 11.36 -2.30 79.36
C LEU A 802 10.56 -3.50 79.86
N ASP A 803 9.35 -3.65 79.34
CA ASP A 803 8.72 -4.95 79.06
C ASP A 803 8.26 -4.94 77.60
#